data_AF-A0A4Q0ZGW2-F1
#
_entry.id   AF-A0A4Q0ZGW2-F1
#
_cell.length_a   1.000
_cell.length_b   1.000
_cell.length_c   1.000
_cell.angle_alpha   90.00
_cell.angle_beta   90.00
_cell.angle_gamma   90.00
#
_symmetry.space_group_name_H-M   'P 1'
#
loop_
_entity.id
_entity.type
_entity.pdbx_description
1 polymer ?
#
loop_
_entity_poly.entity_id
_entity_poly.type
_entity_poly.pdbx_seq_one_letter_code
_entity_poly.pdbx_strand_id
1 'polypeptide(L)'
;MKNFVTFIFLFFTTTLFANSYVDSITLTKIKKLVQKEEEIAIAYKKYVTKTGKVPSNLSVLVTNDGTYLPRGYNIFNPFGKQITLDTTKHRIQSYLPKELKSNLYDYYYNEKYRTYTKPPLNMSDYSKIILSSDEDYIVENSANITTVKNDAVSKFYLDEKGVLHWYDENNQYKFTITNDLLVDESVPILNDDGTKSSTFKNLVEDKNFFYAGQKILKKNEDKTEEYIYKDKNDVIDLNTGKTVGQTILRFSRRGGGMIVNGDIYTWGNNAKQIVGIGNNNYTKSDGTAGTANPVITTLVRAKALSYETEFDNKSFYSSPIRPKFIDFSSTVWHSTCGVTTKGELYCGGRYALEDSYTNFYNYTKGSLTNIENLYKSTFFDGVNYKAKTVFPLGATYLVLAKQINDTVDGYNVYFWGSNNSNGWAGTGNNTEVNVRTPQKVSDRRFKEMVYTISEPYRRVAALDYEGDIYTWGLDTNITSNSCEQTLATGSVNFCSPIKVLSTVNFTSIIASQRDFIATDSEGKFYKISQPKISNVGSLAVVENLNDLIKLYTSDIAGNSYNEEDDSRIISVDISSKSPISEDNYAKGIVWVNSKNQLKGDYFTEQNKTDPIFQNAIKKIKWTMIRVIEDKNGMCGIDVNYQMYCWGDMTFYGGSNDAGNTFMLPVFMSNLHDEAKDFLFVEGGIVDGVSSMVTTMTSGDWTTSNTKKPFFMKYPTYIGGFNYEFIFK
;
A
#
# COMPACT_ATOMS: atom_id res chain seq x y z
N MET A 1 51.83 -47.37 61.38
CA MET A 1 51.78 -48.16 60.12
C MET A 1 50.43 -47.88 59.48
N LYS A 2 50.31 -46.75 58.78
CA LYS A 2 50.27 -46.60 57.31
C LYS A 2 49.19 -47.48 56.64
N ASN A 3 48.02 -46.86 56.48
CA ASN A 3 46.92 -47.32 55.66
C ASN A 3 47.12 -46.93 54.20
N PHE A 4 46.66 -47.86 53.36
CA PHE A 4 46.51 -47.81 51.92
C PHE A 4 45.28 -46.96 51.56
N VAL A 5 45.40 -46.00 50.64
CA VAL A 5 44.28 -45.56 49.80
C VAL A 5 44.81 -45.18 48.41
N THR A 6 44.29 -45.89 47.42
CA THR A 6 44.39 -45.72 45.98
C THR A 6 43.87 -44.35 45.53
N PHE A 7 44.55 -43.67 44.58
CA PHE A 7 43.87 -42.70 43.73
C PHE A 7 44.36 -42.73 42.29
N ILE A 8 43.37 -42.66 41.40
CA ILE A 8 43.36 -42.94 39.97
C ILE A 8 43.83 -41.72 39.16
N PHE A 9 44.47 -42.02 38.03
CA PHE A 9 44.89 -41.11 36.96
C PHE A 9 43.80 -40.10 36.54
N LEU A 10 44.15 -38.82 36.51
CA LEU A 10 43.39 -37.78 35.80
C LEU A 10 44.29 -37.13 34.76
N PHE A 11 43.91 -37.33 33.49
CA PHE A 11 44.49 -36.69 32.32
C PHE A 11 44.44 -35.17 32.45
N PHE A 12 45.61 -34.52 32.50
CA PHE A 12 45.73 -33.13 32.06
C PHE A 12 46.27 -33.14 30.64
N THR A 13 45.37 -32.99 29.67
CA THR A 13 45.72 -32.50 28.34
C THR A 13 46.12 -31.04 28.48
N THR A 14 47.42 -30.76 28.54
CA THR A 14 47.92 -29.44 28.21
C THR A 14 47.78 -29.27 26.70
N THR A 15 46.69 -28.64 26.27
CA THR A 15 46.64 -28.05 24.93
C THR A 15 47.76 -27.04 24.84
N LEU A 16 48.78 -27.36 24.05
CA LEU A 16 49.75 -26.38 23.57
C LEU A 16 48.95 -25.36 22.74
N PHE A 17 48.59 -24.23 23.34
CA PHE A 17 48.13 -23.07 22.60
C PHE A 17 49.28 -22.65 21.67
N ALA A 18 49.09 -22.90 20.38
CA ALA A 18 49.95 -22.34 19.35
C ALA A 18 49.94 -20.82 19.52
N ASN A 19 51.12 -20.26 19.75
CA ASN A 19 51.35 -18.86 20.04
C ASN A 19 50.94 -18.01 18.82
N SER A 20 49.69 -17.54 18.78
CA SER A 20 49.13 -16.69 17.73
C SER A 20 49.56 -15.23 17.92
N TYR A 21 50.86 -14.99 18.03
CA TYR A 21 51.39 -13.63 17.97
C TYR A 21 51.30 -13.15 16.51
N VAL A 22 50.18 -12.49 16.19
CA VAL A 22 50.02 -11.76 14.92
C VAL A 22 51.00 -10.60 14.95
N ASP A 23 51.95 -10.59 14.01
CA ASP A 23 52.87 -9.47 13.84
C ASP A 23 52.08 -8.19 13.53
N SER A 24 51.95 -7.33 14.54
CA SER A 24 51.14 -6.11 14.49
C SER A 24 51.63 -5.12 13.44
N ILE A 25 52.93 -5.12 13.15
CA ILE A 25 53.54 -4.27 12.13
C ILE A 25 53.12 -4.76 10.74
N THR A 26 53.21 -6.07 10.49
CA THR A 26 52.82 -6.64 9.20
C THR A 26 51.31 -6.57 8.96
N LEU A 27 50.47 -6.78 9.99
CA LEU A 27 49.02 -6.55 9.89
C LEU A 27 48.69 -5.09 9.54
N THR A 28 49.41 -4.13 10.14
CA THR A 28 49.24 -2.70 9.84
C THR A 28 49.63 -2.38 8.39
N LYS A 29 50.69 -3.00 7.86
CA LYS A 29 51.08 -2.88 6.46
C LYS A 29 50.02 -3.43 5.49
N ILE A 30 49.38 -4.55 5.83
CA ILE A 30 48.27 -5.12 5.03
C ILE A 30 47.07 -4.18 5.03
N LYS A 31 46.65 -3.66 6.19
CA LYS A 31 45.54 -2.70 6.27
C LYS A 31 45.81 -1.43 5.46
N LYS A 32 47.04 -0.90 5.53
CA LYS A 32 47.46 0.26 4.72
C LYS A 32 47.49 -0.05 3.22
N LEU A 33 47.80 -1.30 2.83
CA LEU A 33 47.70 -1.72 1.43
C LEU A 33 46.24 -1.70 0.96
N VAL A 34 45.31 -2.32 1.71
CA VAL A 34 43.89 -2.32 1.37
C VAL A 34 43.34 -0.89 1.29
N GLN A 35 43.70 -0.02 2.24
CA GLN A 35 43.33 1.39 2.21
C GLN A 35 43.79 2.08 0.92
N LYS A 36 45.03 1.83 0.48
CA LYS A 36 45.53 2.37 -0.79
C LYS A 36 44.75 1.88 -2.01
N GLU A 37 44.33 0.61 -2.01
CA GLU A 37 43.49 0.08 -3.09
C GLU A 37 42.11 0.74 -3.12
N GLU A 38 41.51 1.00 -1.95
CA GLU A 38 40.24 1.73 -1.84
C GLU A 38 40.38 3.19 -2.32
N GLU A 39 41.46 3.88 -1.95
CA GLU A 39 41.77 5.24 -2.41
C GLU A 39 41.93 5.29 -3.95
N ILE A 40 42.60 4.29 -4.54
CA ILE A 40 42.73 4.15 -5.99
C ILE A 40 41.37 3.89 -6.64
N ALA A 41 40.53 3.04 -6.06
CA ALA A 41 39.19 2.75 -6.59
C ALA A 41 38.28 3.98 -6.58
N ILE A 42 38.31 4.77 -5.50
CA ILE A 42 37.58 6.05 -5.41
C ILE A 42 38.08 7.03 -6.47
N ALA A 43 39.40 7.19 -6.60
CA ALA A 43 40.02 8.07 -7.59
C ALA A 43 39.67 7.63 -9.02
N TYR A 44 39.67 6.33 -9.29
CA TYR A 44 39.27 5.74 -10.56
C TYR A 44 37.82 6.08 -10.90
N LYS A 45 36.87 5.82 -9.99
CA LYS A 45 35.44 6.13 -10.17
C LYS A 45 35.23 7.62 -10.45
N LYS A 46 35.87 8.48 -9.67
CA LYS A 46 35.81 9.95 -9.85
C LYS A 46 36.38 10.41 -11.18
N TYR A 47 37.45 9.76 -11.67
CA TYR A 47 38.00 10.07 -12.99
C TYR A 47 37.01 9.70 -14.09
N VAL A 48 36.45 8.48 -14.03
CA VAL A 48 35.46 7.99 -14.99
C VAL A 48 34.25 8.93 -15.07
N THR A 49 33.67 9.32 -13.93
CA THR A 49 32.48 10.20 -13.89
C THR A 49 32.76 11.65 -14.24
N LYS A 50 34.03 12.09 -14.23
CA LYS A 50 34.42 13.45 -14.60
C LYS A 50 34.87 13.57 -16.06
N THR A 51 35.49 12.53 -16.60
CA THR A 51 36.09 12.59 -17.95
C THR A 51 35.38 11.72 -18.97
N GLY A 52 34.48 10.84 -18.54
CA GLY A 52 33.81 9.86 -19.41
C GLY A 52 34.75 8.82 -20.00
N LYS A 53 35.92 8.63 -19.38
CA LYS A 53 37.03 7.82 -19.91
C LYS A 53 37.66 6.97 -18.83
N VAL A 54 38.20 5.83 -19.24
CA VAL A 54 39.04 4.99 -18.38
C VAL A 54 40.44 5.63 -18.26
N PRO A 55 41.01 5.77 -17.05
CA PRO A 55 42.37 6.26 -16.90
C PRO A 55 43.35 5.28 -17.57
N SER A 56 44.31 5.77 -18.35
CA SER A 56 45.22 4.90 -19.11
C SER A 56 46.24 4.17 -18.24
N ASN A 57 46.56 4.70 -17.07
CA ASN A 57 47.39 4.09 -16.04
C ASN A 57 47.20 4.83 -14.70
N LEU A 58 47.79 4.30 -13.62
CA LEU A 58 47.67 4.87 -12.29
C LEU A 58 48.23 6.31 -12.18
N SER A 59 49.26 6.65 -12.95
CA SER A 59 49.90 7.98 -12.88
C SER A 59 48.97 9.11 -13.29
N VAL A 60 47.96 8.84 -14.14
CA VAL A 60 46.93 9.81 -14.53
C VAL A 60 46.09 10.26 -13.34
N LEU A 61 45.94 9.39 -12.33
CA LEU A 61 45.20 9.70 -11.10
C LEU A 61 46.07 10.47 -10.08
N VAL A 62 47.39 10.45 -10.24
CA VAL A 62 48.34 11.17 -9.37
C VAL A 62 48.52 12.60 -9.91
N THR A 63 47.74 13.52 -9.37
CA THR A 63 47.69 14.92 -9.82
C THR A 63 48.33 15.85 -8.80
N ASN A 64 49.03 16.89 -9.27
CA ASN A 64 49.78 17.82 -8.41
C ASN A 64 48.86 18.63 -7.48
N ASP A 65 47.62 18.87 -7.91
CA ASP A 65 46.59 19.58 -7.14
C ASP A 65 45.86 18.69 -6.14
N GLY A 66 45.97 17.36 -6.26
CA GLY A 66 45.27 16.38 -5.45
C GLY A 66 43.84 16.10 -5.93
N THR A 67 43.52 16.35 -7.20
CA THR A 67 42.16 16.24 -7.74
C THR A 67 41.57 14.83 -7.62
N TYR A 68 42.36 13.78 -7.86
CA TYR A 68 41.91 12.39 -7.79
C TYR A 68 42.53 11.64 -6.60
N LEU A 69 43.85 11.44 -6.62
CA LEU A 69 44.60 10.91 -5.47
C LEU A 69 45.20 12.04 -4.62
N PRO A 70 45.43 11.83 -3.31
CA PRO A 70 46.07 12.81 -2.44
C PRO A 70 47.43 13.32 -2.96
N ARG A 71 47.78 14.57 -2.65
CA ARG A 71 49.08 15.14 -3.03
C ARG A 71 50.23 14.31 -2.46
N GLY A 72 51.20 13.97 -3.30
CA GLY A 72 52.34 13.14 -2.91
C GLY A 72 51.99 11.66 -2.71
N TYR A 73 50.88 11.17 -3.27
CA TYR A 73 50.50 9.76 -3.21
C TYR A 73 51.64 8.85 -3.70
N ASN A 74 52.05 7.94 -2.82
CA ASN A 74 53.14 7.02 -3.12
C ASN A 74 52.58 5.77 -3.84
N ILE A 75 53.02 5.53 -5.08
CA ILE A 75 52.59 4.36 -5.88
C ILE A 75 53.19 3.04 -5.40
N PHE A 76 54.13 3.05 -4.45
CA PHE A 76 54.61 1.85 -3.79
C PHE A 76 53.72 1.48 -2.61
N ASN A 77 53.39 0.20 -2.50
CA ASN A 77 52.69 -0.34 -1.36
C ASN A 77 53.61 -0.38 -0.12
N PRO A 78 53.06 -0.61 1.09
CA PRO A 78 53.83 -0.70 2.33
C PRO A 78 54.92 -1.80 2.39
N PHE A 79 55.00 -2.65 1.36
CA PHE A 79 56.01 -3.69 1.16
C PHE A 79 57.05 -3.32 0.09
N GLY A 80 57.02 -2.09 -0.43
CA GLY A 80 57.97 -1.60 -1.43
C GLY A 80 57.73 -2.13 -2.85
N LYS A 81 56.56 -2.72 -3.12
CA LYS A 81 56.16 -3.14 -4.47
C LYS A 81 55.29 -2.07 -5.12
N GLN A 82 55.54 -1.77 -6.39
CA GLN A 82 54.75 -0.81 -7.14
C GLN A 82 53.32 -1.34 -7.34
N ILE A 83 52.33 -0.46 -7.18
CA ILE A 83 50.93 -0.70 -7.50
C ILE A 83 50.68 -0.22 -8.94
N THR A 84 50.03 -1.05 -9.75
CA THR A 84 49.64 -0.73 -11.13
C THR A 84 48.14 -0.92 -11.34
N LEU A 85 47.63 -0.44 -12.47
CA LEU A 85 46.22 -0.53 -12.83
C LEU A 85 46.07 -1.35 -14.12
N ASP A 86 45.29 -2.41 -14.06
CA ASP A 86 44.78 -3.11 -15.24
C ASP A 86 43.48 -2.44 -15.66
N THR A 87 43.59 -1.58 -16.66
CA THR A 87 42.50 -0.74 -17.16
C THR A 87 41.50 -1.53 -17.99
N THR A 88 41.89 -2.68 -18.53
CA THR A 88 41.03 -3.55 -19.35
C THR A 88 40.10 -4.41 -18.52
N LYS A 89 40.51 -4.79 -17.32
CA LYS A 89 39.72 -5.62 -16.39
C LYS A 89 39.22 -4.86 -15.17
N HIS A 90 39.52 -3.57 -15.08
CA HIS A 90 39.23 -2.68 -13.95
C HIS A 90 39.78 -3.24 -12.62
N ARG A 91 41.07 -3.60 -12.61
CA ARG A 91 41.74 -4.22 -11.46
C ARG A 91 42.95 -3.43 -10.99
N ILE A 92 43.19 -3.46 -9.68
CA ILE A 92 44.36 -2.88 -9.03
C ILE A 92 45.36 -3.99 -8.78
N GLN A 93 46.51 -3.90 -9.44
CA GLN A 93 47.59 -4.87 -9.36
C GLN A 93 48.52 -4.50 -8.19
N SER A 94 48.30 -5.17 -7.06
CA SER A 94 49.10 -5.02 -5.84
C SER A 94 49.72 -6.37 -5.45
N TYR A 95 51.01 -6.38 -5.11
CA TYR A 95 51.73 -7.61 -4.77
C TYR A 95 52.05 -7.71 -3.27
N LEU A 96 51.72 -8.86 -2.68
CA LEU A 96 52.21 -9.26 -1.35
C LEU A 96 53.56 -10.01 -1.45
N PRO A 97 54.44 -9.91 -0.44
CA PRO A 97 55.63 -10.75 -0.35
C PRO A 97 55.28 -12.23 -0.23
N LYS A 98 56.09 -13.12 -0.84
CA LYS A 98 55.87 -14.57 -0.83
C LYS A 98 56.05 -15.22 0.56
N GLU A 99 56.70 -14.54 1.49
CA GLU A 99 57.13 -15.09 2.80
C GLU A 99 56.19 -14.77 3.97
N LEU A 100 54.97 -14.26 3.72
CA LEU A 100 54.01 -13.95 4.79
C LEU A 100 53.46 -15.23 5.46
N LYS A 101 53.20 -15.15 6.78
CA LYS A 101 52.50 -16.23 7.52
C LYS A 101 51.07 -16.40 7.00
N SER A 102 50.57 -17.65 6.94
CA SER A 102 49.26 -18.00 6.37
C SER A 102 48.10 -17.18 6.94
N ASN A 103 48.06 -16.99 8.26
CA ASN A 103 47.02 -16.23 8.96
C ASN A 103 46.98 -14.72 8.62
N LEU A 104 48.02 -14.17 7.99
CA LEU A 104 48.05 -12.77 7.55
C LEU A 104 47.44 -12.59 6.15
N TYR A 105 47.46 -13.63 5.31
CA TYR A 105 46.77 -13.61 4.02
C TYR A 105 45.25 -13.50 4.19
N ASP A 106 44.70 -14.13 5.24
CA ASP A 106 43.28 -14.06 5.56
C ASP A 106 42.78 -12.62 5.77
N TYR A 107 43.64 -11.69 6.22
CA TYR A 107 43.26 -10.29 6.39
C TYR A 107 43.21 -9.50 5.08
N TYR A 108 43.98 -9.90 4.06
CA TYR A 108 44.03 -9.22 2.77
C TYR A 108 42.94 -9.71 1.80
N TYR A 109 42.64 -11.01 1.85
CA TYR A 109 41.63 -11.67 1.02
C TYR A 109 40.22 -11.62 1.62
N ASN A 110 40.04 -10.99 2.78
CA ASN A 110 38.74 -10.79 3.41
C ASN A 110 38.14 -9.44 3.01
N GLU A 111 36.81 -9.39 2.89
CA GLU A 111 36.02 -8.22 2.50
C GLU A 111 35.87 -7.18 3.63
N LYS A 112 36.23 -7.50 4.88
CA LYS A 112 35.99 -6.68 6.09
C LYS A 112 36.44 -5.21 6.00
N TYR A 113 37.42 -4.89 5.17
CA TYR A 113 37.98 -3.53 5.02
C TYR A 113 37.84 -2.97 3.60
N ARG A 114 36.96 -3.53 2.78
CA ARG A 114 36.77 -3.15 1.38
C ARG A 114 35.32 -2.70 1.16
N THR A 115 35.15 -1.59 0.45
CA THR A 115 33.85 -1.03 0.08
C THR A 115 33.77 -0.80 -1.42
N TYR A 116 34.85 -0.32 -2.03
CA TYR A 116 34.94 0.01 -3.45
C TYR A 116 35.74 -1.02 -4.25
N THR A 117 36.32 -2.03 -3.59
CA THR A 117 37.02 -3.14 -4.24
C THR A 117 36.52 -4.51 -3.77
N LYS A 118 36.68 -5.52 -4.62
CA LYS A 118 36.62 -6.93 -4.21
C LYS A 118 38.03 -7.47 -4.01
N PRO A 119 38.26 -8.30 -2.97
CA PRO A 119 39.54 -8.94 -2.78
C PRO A 119 39.88 -9.84 -3.98
N PRO A 120 41.17 -10.07 -4.26
CA PRO A 120 41.55 -11.06 -5.25
C PRO A 120 41.09 -12.47 -4.84
N LEU A 121 40.74 -13.32 -5.81
CA LEU A 121 40.26 -14.67 -5.51
C LEU A 121 41.38 -15.63 -5.07
N ASN A 122 42.63 -15.34 -5.43
CA ASN A 122 43.83 -16.12 -5.08
C ASN A 122 45.11 -15.29 -5.32
N MET A 123 46.28 -15.88 -5.04
CA MET A 123 47.58 -15.22 -5.19
C MET A 123 47.98 -14.85 -6.63
N SER A 124 47.29 -15.37 -7.65
CA SER A 124 47.48 -15.02 -9.06
C SER A 124 46.44 -14.04 -9.60
N ASP A 125 45.53 -13.57 -8.76
CA ASP A 125 44.48 -12.62 -9.12
C ASP A 125 44.73 -11.25 -8.48
N TYR A 126 43.95 -10.25 -8.88
CA TYR A 126 44.09 -8.86 -8.43
C TYR A 126 42.77 -8.27 -7.92
N SER A 127 42.86 -7.21 -7.12
CA SER A 127 41.69 -6.55 -6.51
C SER A 127 40.83 -5.92 -7.61
N LYS A 128 39.54 -6.29 -7.70
CA LYS A 128 38.61 -5.75 -8.73
C LYS A 128 37.91 -4.50 -8.20
N ILE A 129 37.84 -3.43 -8.99
CA ILE A 129 37.09 -2.22 -8.65
C ILE A 129 35.58 -2.50 -8.80
N ILE A 130 34.78 -2.04 -7.84
CA ILE A 130 33.32 -2.14 -7.86
C ILE A 130 32.76 -0.84 -8.46
N LEU A 131 32.21 -0.96 -9.66
CA LEU A 131 31.53 0.11 -10.37
C LEU A 131 30.01 -0.02 -10.15
N SER A 132 29.29 1.11 -10.14
CA SER A 132 27.84 1.12 -10.26
C SER A 132 27.41 0.82 -11.69
N SER A 133 26.11 0.60 -11.91
CA SER A 133 25.54 0.45 -13.27
C SER A 133 25.92 1.61 -14.19
N ASP A 134 25.83 2.84 -13.67
CA ASP A 134 26.09 4.06 -14.45
C ASP A 134 27.57 4.20 -14.77
N GLU A 135 28.45 3.85 -13.82
CA GLU A 135 29.90 3.88 -14.01
C GLU A 135 30.36 2.78 -15.00
N ASP A 136 29.82 1.56 -14.88
CA ASP A 136 30.06 0.48 -15.84
C ASP A 136 29.61 0.91 -17.25
N TYR A 137 28.43 1.53 -17.35
CA TYR A 137 27.92 2.03 -18.63
C TYR A 137 28.83 3.11 -19.26
N ILE A 138 29.30 4.08 -18.46
CA ILE A 138 30.25 5.11 -18.91
C ILE A 138 31.52 4.46 -19.45
N VAL A 139 32.04 3.44 -18.76
CA VAL A 139 33.26 2.73 -19.15
C VAL A 139 33.07 1.99 -20.47
N GLU A 140 32.00 1.22 -20.61
CA GLU A 140 31.68 0.45 -21.82
C GLU A 140 31.42 1.34 -23.05
N ASN A 141 30.88 2.54 -22.84
CA ASN A 141 30.46 3.45 -23.91
C ASN A 141 31.35 4.70 -24.04
N SER A 142 32.55 4.69 -23.44
CA SER A 142 33.46 5.85 -23.40
C SER A 142 33.81 6.48 -24.76
N ALA A 143 33.73 5.72 -25.86
CA ALA A 143 33.93 6.23 -27.22
C ALA A 143 32.80 7.18 -27.70
N ASN A 144 31.60 7.04 -27.13
CA ASN A 144 30.39 7.79 -27.48
C ASN A 144 30.06 8.90 -26.47
N ILE A 145 30.99 9.20 -25.54
CA ILE A 145 30.82 10.20 -24.49
C ILE A 145 31.71 11.40 -24.75
N THR A 146 31.15 12.61 -24.59
CA THR A 146 31.86 13.88 -24.58
C THR A 146 31.55 14.66 -23.30
N THR A 147 32.51 15.44 -22.83
CA THR A 147 32.32 16.41 -21.73
C THR A 147 32.08 17.83 -22.26
N VAL A 148 31.96 18.00 -23.58
CA VAL A 148 31.68 19.28 -24.24
C VAL A 148 30.30 19.20 -24.88
N LYS A 149 29.35 20.00 -24.36
CA LYS A 149 27.95 19.95 -24.78
C LYS A 149 27.74 20.15 -26.29
N ASN A 150 28.50 21.05 -26.91
CA ASN A 150 28.38 21.32 -28.34
C ASN A 150 28.85 20.16 -29.23
N ASP A 151 29.65 19.24 -28.69
CA ASP A 151 30.18 18.09 -29.42
C ASP A 151 29.29 16.85 -29.26
N ALA A 152 28.15 16.98 -28.57
CA ALA A 152 27.26 15.88 -28.20
C ALA A 152 26.32 15.41 -29.33
N VAL A 153 26.58 15.79 -30.58
CA VAL A 153 25.76 15.38 -31.73
C VAL A 153 25.81 13.85 -31.88
N SER A 154 24.65 13.20 -31.76
CA SER A 154 24.50 11.73 -31.73
C SER A 154 25.40 11.03 -30.71
N LYS A 155 25.63 11.69 -29.55
CA LYS A 155 26.51 11.23 -28.48
C LYS A 155 25.93 11.54 -27.12
N PHE A 156 26.52 10.93 -26.10
CA PHE A 156 26.26 11.30 -24.72
C PHE A 156 27.09 12.51 -24.29
N TYR A 157 26.44 13.50 -23.72
CA TYR A 157 27.07 14.56 -22.95
C TYR A 157 27.13 14.15 -21.47
N LEU A 158 28.33 14.07 -20.92
CA LEU A 158 28.57 13.88 -19.49
C LEU A 158 28.70 15.25 -18.83
N ASP A 159 27.75 15.60 -17.97
CA ASP A 159 27.73 16.89 -17.29
C ASP A 159 28.74 16.97 -16.13
N GLU A 160 28.86 18.16 -15.54
CA GLU A 160 29.78 18.40 -14.41
C GLU A 160 29.43 17.62 -13.13
N LYS A 161 28.21 17.09 -13.04
CA LYS A 161 27.73 16.27 -11.92
C LYS A 161 27.92 14.77 -12.16
N GLY A 162 28.41 14.38 -13.34
CA GLY A 162 28.62 12.99 -13.72
C GLY A 162 27.36 12.30 -14.26
N VAL A 163 26.39 13.07 -14.77
CA VAL A 163 25.13 12.57 -15.33
C VAL A 163 25.22 12.54 -16.86
N LEU A 164 24.72 11.46 -17.47
CA LEU A 164 24.73 11.27 -18.93
C LEU A 164 23.43 11.76 -19.56
N HIS A 165 23.56 12.65 -20.53
CA HIS A 165 22.46 13.18 -21.33
C HIS A 165 22.66 12.80 -22.79
N TRP A 166 21.65 12.23 -23.44
CA TRP A 166 21.71 11.92 -24.86
C TRP A 166 21.14 13.06 -25.71
N TYR A 167 21.88 13.39 -26.78
CA TYR A 167 21.46 14.34 -27.80
C TYR A 167 21.42 13.68 -29.17
N ASP A 168 20.44 14.06 -29.98
CA ASP A 168 20.26 13.52 -31.32
C ASP A 168 21.19 14.15 -32.36
N GLU A 169 21.01 13.77 -33.63
CA GLU A 169 21.77 14.28 -34.78
C GLU A 169 21.61 15.79 -35.03
N ASN A 170 20.57 16.41 -34.46
CA ASN A 170 20.29 17.84 -34.52
C ASN A 170 20.72 18.57 -33.24
N ASN A 171 21.50 17.90 -32.37
CA ASN A 171 21.92 18.39 -31.06
C ASN A 171 20.76 18.75 -30.13
N GLN A 172 19.62 18.04 -30.24
CA GLN A 172 18.47 18.21 -29.36
C GLN A 172 18.50 17.17 -28.25
N TYR A 173 18.20 17.60 -27.03
CA TYR A 173 18.11 16.73 -25.86
C TYR A 173 16.97 15.70 -26.04
N LYS A 174 17.21 14.44 -25.66
CA LYS A 174 16.18 13.39 -25.73
C LYS A 174 15.95 12.66 -24.43
N PHE A 175 17.01 12.33 -23.70
CA PHE A 175 16.87 11.69 -22.40
C PHE A 175 18.11 11.81 -21.52
N THR A 176 17.94 11.55 -20.23
CA THR A 176 19.00 11.52 -19.22
C THR A 176 19.00 10.17 -18.51
N ILE A 177 20.17 9.55 -18.38
CA ILE A 177 20.37 8.34 -17.60
C ILE A 177 20.71 8.72 -16.15
N THR A 178 19.84 8.33 -15.22
CA THR A 178 20.08 8.34 -13.77
C THR A 178 19.55 7.01 -13.19
N ASN A 179 19.36 6.94 -11.86
CA ASN A 179 18.57 5.85 -11.23
C ASN A 179 17.21 5.63 -11.94
N ASP A 180 16.61 6.70 -12.47
CA ASP A 180 15.45 6.68 -13.35
C ASP A 180 15.83 7.22 -14.76
N LEU A 181 15.06 6.86 -15.79
CA LEU A 181 15.21 7.45 -17.11
C LEU A 181 14.32 8.69 -17.24
N LEU A 182 14.93 9.85 -17.45
CA LEU A 182 14.19 11.08 -17.71
C LEU A 182 14.11 11.31 -19.22
N VAL A 183 12.91 11.33 -19.79
CA VAL A 183 12.66 11.44 -21.22
C VAL A 183 12.09 12.82 -21.55
N ASP A 184 12.59 13.42 -22.62
CA ASP A 184 12.13 14.70 -23.12
C ASP A 184 10.69 14.62 -23.67
N GLU A 185 9.96 15.72 -23.60
CA GLU A 185 8.57 15.80 -24.08
C GLU A 185 8.45 15.48 -25.58
N SER A 186 9.50 15.79 -26.36
CA SER A 186 9.55 15.54 -27.81
C SER A 186 9.62 14.06 -28.17
N VAL A 187 9.82 13.16 -27.20
CA VAL A 187 9.92 11.72 -27.42
C VAL A 187 8.59 11.06 -27.04
N PRO A 188 7.75 10.65 -28.02
CA PRO A 188 6.56 9.88 -27.72
C PRO A 188 6.96 8.49 -27.21
N ILE A 189 6.49 8.05 -26.03
CA ILE A 189 6.84 6.74 -25.46
C ILE A 189 5.91 5.64 -25.99
N LEU A 190 4.60 5.92 -26.03
CA LEU A 190 3.57 5.05 -26.57
C LEU A 190 2.88 5.71 -27.77
N ASN A 191 2.32 4.89 -28.66
CA ASN A 191 1.36 5.30 -29.68
C ASN A 191 -0.04 5.40 -29.05
N ASP A 192 -1.00 5.99 -29.78
CA ASP A 192 -2.39 6.14 -29.33
C ASP A 192 -3.09 4.80 -29.01
N ASP A 193 -2.61 3.70 -29.57
CA ASP A 193 -3.11 2.33 -29.32
C ASP A 193 -2.48 1.66 -28.08
N GLY A 194 -1.63 2.38 -27.34
CA GLY A 194 -0.93 1.89 -26.15
C GLY A 194 0.30 1.03 -26.44
N THR A 195 0.66 0.82 -27.71
CA THR A 195 1.90 0.11 -28.07
C THR A 195 3.11 1.03 -27.98
N LYS A 196 4.30 0.47 -27.75
CA LYS A 196 5.56 1.22 -27.70
C LYS A 196 5.82 1.95 -29.03
N SER A 197 6.10 3.24 -28.97
CA SER A 197 6.35 4.03 -30.17
C SER A 197 7.64 3.58 -30.87
N SER A 198 7.66 3.66 -32.19
CA SER A 198 8.87 3.38 -32.98
C SER A 198 9.98 4.38 -32.68
N THR A 199 9.63 5.65 -32.41
CA THR A 199 10.57 6.71 -32.02
C THR A 199 11.31 6.35 -30.73
N PHE A 200 10.58 5.99 -29.68
CA PHE A 200 11.18 5.62 -28.41
C PHE A 200 11.95 4.31 -28.53
N LYS A 201 11.42 3.32 -29.28
CA LYS A 201 12.12 2.06 -29.54
C LYS A 201 13.47 2.28 -30.22
N ASN A 202 13.51 3.01 -31.34
CA ASN A 202 14.74 3.28 -32.09
C ASN A 202 15.73 4.11 -31.27
N LEU A 203 15.24 5.00 -30.41
CA LEU A 203 16.07 5.82 -29.54
C LEU A 203 16.84 4.97 -28.51
N VAL A 204 16.32 3.81 -28.13
CA VAL A 204 16.83 3.03 -26.99
C VAL A 204 17.39 1.64 -27.33
N GLU A 205 17.01 1.07 -28.48
CA GLU A 205 17.30 -0.32 -28.85
C GLU A 205 18.80 -0.64 -28.99
N ASP A 206 19.62 0.34 -29.36
CA ASP A 206 21.06 0.19 -29.57
C ASP A 206 21.92 0.60 -28.35
N LYS A 207 21.29 1.12 -27.28
CA LYS A 207 22.02 1.76 -26.17
C LYS A 207 22.20 0.88 -24.94
N ASN A 208 21.54 -0.26 -24.86
CA ASN A 208 21.80 -1.32 -23.87
C ASN A 208 21.87 -0.91 -22.37
N PHE A 209 21.22 0.18 -21.95
CA PHE A 209 21.19 0.63 -20.54
C PHE A 209 19.93 0.25 -19.77
N PHE A 210 18.93 -0.33 -20.43
CA PHE A 210 17.64 -0.65 -19.80
C PHE A 210 17.65 -1.99 -19.07
N TYR A 211 16.95 -2.03 -17.93
CA TYR A 211 16.61 -3.25 -17.22
C TYR A 211 15.11 -3.29 -16.92
N ALA A 212 14.53 -4.50 -16.87
CA ALA A 212 13.14 -4.70 -16.53
C ALA A 212 12.83 -4.11 -15.14
N GLY A 213 11.78 -3.30 -15.05
CA GLY A 213 11.39 -2.58 -13.84
C GLY A 213 11.99 -1.17 -13.71
N GLN A 214 12.82 -0.72 -14.66
CA GLN A 214 13.32 0.66 -14.67
C GLN A 214 12.18 1.65 -14.89
N LYS A 215 12.13 2.68 -14.04
CA LYS A 215 11.14 3.76 -14.13
C LYS A 215 11.55 4.75 -15.21
N ILE A 216 10.57 5.17 -16.02
CA ILE A 216 10.71 6.16 -17.06
C ILE A 216 9.78 7.32 -16.71
N LEU A 217 10.34 8.53 -16.64
CA LEU A 217 9.61 9.75 -16.36
C LEU A 217 9.68 10.65 -17.58
N LYS A 218 8.53 11.00 -18.15
CA LYS A 218 8.42 11.95 -19.25
C LYS A 218 7.76 13.22 -18.76
N LYS A 219 8.46 14.34 -18.89
CA LYS A 219 7.90 15.64 -18.53
C LYS A 219 7.10 16.18 -19.71
N ASN A 220 5.87 16.62 -19.47
CA ASN A 220 5.08 17.48 -20.34
C ASN A 220 4.82 18.80 -19.58
N GLU A 221 4.58 19.90 -20.31
CA GLU A 221 4.50 21.28 -19.79
C GLU A 221 3.94 21.43 -18.35
N ASP A 222 2.84 20.74 -18.00
CA ASP A 222 2.21 20.79 -16.66
C ASP A 222 2.13 19.45 -15.90
N LYS A 223 2.62 18.33 -16.46
CA LYS A 223 2.44 16.97 -15.88
C LYS A 223 3.65 16.08 -16.15
N THR A 224 3.97 15.18 -15.23
CA THR A 224 4.97 14.13 -15.47
C THR A 224 4.25 12.81 -15.70
N GLU A 225 4.44 12.24 -16.88
CA GLU A 225 3.96 10.92 -17.26
C GLU A 225 4.94 9.86 -16.75
N GLU A 226 4.44 8.85 -16.05
CA GLU A 226 5.25 7.75 -15.52
C GLU A 226 5.03 6.45 -16.30
N TYR A 227 6.11 5.75 -16.60
CA TYR A 227 6.09 4.44 -17.23
C TYR A 227 7.07 3.49 -16.54
N ILE A 228 6.85 2.18 -16.70
CA ILE A 228 7.80 1.15 -16.30
C ILE A 228 8.30 0.41 -17.54
N TYR A 229 9.61 0.39 -17.74
CA TYR A 229 10.23 -0.44 -18.77
C TYR A 229 10.05 -1.92 -18.40
N LYS A 230 9.43 -2.70 -19.27
CA LYS A 230 9.28 -4.14 -19.09
C LYS A 230 10.34 -4.88 -19.89
N ASP A 231 10.39 -4.63 -21.19
CA ASP A 231 11.38 -5.22 -22.10
C ASP A 231 11.53 -4.42 -23.41
N LYS A 232 12.31 -4.95 -24.34
CA LYS A 232 12.61 -4.30 -25.63
C LYS A 232 11.35 -3.93 -26.43
N ASN A 233 10.27 -4.68 -26.27
CA ASN A 233 9.03 -4.54 -27.02
C ASN A 233 7.92 -3.83 -26.24
N ASP A 234 8.04 -3.70 -24.91
CA ASP A 234 6.90 -3.34 -24.06
C ASP A 234 7.26 -2.34 -22.95
N VAL A 235 6.37 -1.38 -22.71
CA VAL A 235 6.46 -0.33 -21.70
C VAL A 235 5.08 -0.17 -21.07
N ILE A 236 5.01 -0.23 -19.74
CA ILE A 236 3.76 -0.13 -19.01
C ILE A 236 3.46 1.34 -18.75
N ASP A 237 2.37 1.84 -19.30
CA ASP A 237 1.81 3.16 -18.95
C ASP A 237 1.22 3.14 -17.54
N LEU A 238 1.68 4.03 -16.67
CA LEU A 238 1.08 4.23 -15.35
C LEU A 238 0.09 5.41 -15.34
N ASN A 239 -0.17 6.04 -16.49
CA ASN A 239 -0.99 7.26 -16.62
C ASN A 239 -2.40 7.01 -17.21
N THR A 240 -2.73 5.80 -17.68
CA THR A 240 -4.06 5.50 -18.27
C THR A 240 -5.11 5.12 -17.23
N GLY A 241 -6.31 5.68 -17.41
CA GLY A 241 -7.42 5.69 -16.45
C GLY A 241 -7.84 4.33 -15.89
N LYS A 242 -8.11 4.35 -14.57
CA LYS A 242 -8.18 3.23 -13.60
C LYS A 242 -6.81 2.70 -13.22
N THR A 243 -6.02 3.57 -12.61
CA THR A 243 -4.62 3.35 -12.27
C THR A 243 -4.45 2.47 -11.04
N VAL A 244 -3.60 1.44 -11.19
CA VAL A 244 -2.75 1.03 -10.08
C VAL A 244 -1.91 2.23 -9.68
N GLY A 245 -2.07 2.68 -8.44
CA GLY A 245 -1.37 3.87 -7.92
C GLY A 245 -2.28 4.77 -7.11
N GLN A 246 -3.57 4.90 -7.46
CA GLN A 246 -4.50 5.67 -6.63
C GLN A 246 -4.64 5.02 -5.25
N THR A 247 -4.38 5.80 -4.20
CA THR A 247 -4.67 5.34 -2.85
C THR A 247 -6.18 5.17 -2.68
N ILE A 248 -6.65 3.92 -2.66
CA ILE A 248 -8.05 3.61 -2.31
C ILE A 248 -8.07 3.33 -0.82
N LEU A 249 -8.83 4.12 -0.07
CA LEU A 249 -8.99 3.93 1.37
C LEU A 249 -10.41 3.44 1.65
N ARG A 250 -10.54 2.30 2.34
CA ARG A 250 -11.83 1.78 2.77
C ARG A 250 -11.83 1.58 4.28
N PHE A 251 -12.60 2.43 4.94
CA PHE A 251 -12.93 2.27 6.34
C PHE A 251 -14.18 1.43 6.49
N SER A 252 -14.19 0.60 7.53
CA SER A 252 -15.42 0.09 8.10
C SER A 252 -15.42 0.43 9.59
N ARG A 253 -16.59 0.40 10.22
CA ARG A 253 -16.70 0.44 11.69
C ARG A 253 -15.83 -0.63 12.35
N ARG A 254 -15.45 -1.69 11.63
CA ARG A 254 -14.78 -2.87 12.16
C ARG A 254 -13.49 -3.15 11.39
N GLY A 255 -12.58 -2.17 11.36
CA GLY A 255 -11.27 -2.25 10.70
C GLY A 255 -11.26 -1.63 9.30
N GLY A 256 -10.17 -1.80 8.57
CA GLY A 256 -10.08 -1.20 7.24
C GLY A 256 -8.91 -1.72 6.43
N GLY A 257 -8.80 -1.17 5.23
CA GLY A 257 -7.64 -1.36 4.40
C GLY A 257 -7.39 -0.16 3.51
N MET A 258 -6.26 -0.21 2.80
CA MET A 258 -5.97 0.70 1.71
C MET A 258 -5.21 0.00 0.59
N ILE A 259 -5.32 0.50 -0.63
CA ILE A 259 -4.39 0.17 -1.70
C ILE A 259 -3.33 1.25 -1.77
N VAL A 260 -2.05 0.89 -1.82
CA VAL A 260 -0.93 1.80 -2.13
C VAL A 260 -0.05 1.13 -3.17
N ASN A 261 0.18 1.78 -4.31
CA ASN A 261 0.95 1.23 -5.43
C ASN A 261 0.47 -0.16 -5.88
N GLY A 262 -0.86 -0.36 -5.85
CA GLY A 262 -1.52 -1.63 -6.19
C GLY A 262 -1.36 -2.74 -5.16
N ASP A 263 -0.80 -2.47 -3.98
CA ASP A 263 -0.72 -3.43 -2.89
C ASP A 263 -1.82 -3.15 -1.86
N ILE A 264 -2.51 -4.19 -1.40
CA ILE A 264 -3.51 -4.07 -0.33
C ILE A 264 -2.80 -4.11 1.03
N TYR A 265 -3.09 -3.14 1.88
CA TYR A 265 -2.72 -3.09 3.29
C TYR A 265 -3.98 -3.18 4.12
N THR A 266 -3.99 -4.01 5.16
CA THR A 266 -5.13 -4.16 6.07
C THR A 266 -4.69 -3.97 7.52
N TRP A 267 -5.65 -3.58 8.35
CA TRP A 267 -5.52 -3.47 9.80
C TRP A 267 -6.86 -3.81 10.47
N GLY A 268 -6.81 -4.00 11.78
CA GLY A 268 -7.95 -4.27 12.64
C GLY A 268 -7.89 -5.65 13.30
N ASN A 269 -9.02 -6.11 13.81
CA ASN A 269 -9.13 -7.39 14.50
C ASN A 269 -8.86 -8.59 13.57
N ASN A 270 -7.91 -9.43 13.93
CA ASN A 270 -7.48 -10.54 13.09
C ASN A 270 -8.20 -11.87 13.37
N ALA A 271 -9.35 -11.86 14.08
CA ALA A 271 -10.15 -13.07 14.38
C ALA A 271 -10.51 -13.93 13.15
N LYS A 272 -10.67 -13.30 11.98
CA LYS A 272 -10.93 -13.98 10.70
C LYS A 272 -9.71 -14.04 9.78
N GLN A 273 -8.51 -13.76 10.32
CA GLN A 273 -7.24 -13.77 9.60
C GLN A 273 -7.25 -12.85 8.37
N ILE A 274 -7.79 -11.63 8.54
CA ILE A 274 -7.91 -10.62 7.48
C ILE A 274 -6.60 -9.87 7.23
N VAL A 275 -5.64 -10.03 8.15
CA VAL A 275 -4.33 -9.39 8.16
C VAL A 275 -3.24 -10.44 7.96
N GLY A 276 -2.27 -10.14 7.08
CA GLY A 276 -1.21 -11.05 6.64
C GLY A 276 -0.13 -11.40 7.68
N ILE A 277 -0.44 -11.45 8.98
CA ILE A 277 0.55 -11.66 10.06
C ILE A 277 0.83 -13.13 10.39
N GLY A 278 0.19 -14.08 9.71
CA GLY A 278 0.29 -15.50 9.99
C GLY A 278 -0.55 -15.90 11.21
N ASN A 279 0.09 -16.43 12.26
CA ASN A 279 -0.61 -17.00 13.41
C ASN A 279 -1.33 -15.95 14.25
N ASN A 280 -2.58 -16.24 14.59
CA ASN A 280 -3.47 -15.37 15.36
C ASN A 280 -3.24 -15.43 16.88
N ASN A 281 -1.98 -15.47 17.31
CA ASN A 281 -1.57 -15.57 18.72
C ASN A 281 -0.68 -14.38 19.10
N TYR A 282 -0.47 -14.15 20.40
CA TYR A 282 0.51 -13.20 20.96
C TYR A 282 1.33 -13.88 22.06
N THR A 283 2.45 -13.28 22.47
CA THR A 283 3.34 -13.87 23.49
C THR A 283 3.02 -13.28 24.86
N LYS A 284 2.59 -14.09 25.84
CA LYS A 284 2.40 -13.62 27.23
C LYS A 284 3.76 -13.35 27.91
N SER A 285 3.74 -12.70 29.08
CA SER A 285 4.94 -12.42 29.87
C SER A 285 5.74 -13.66 30.29
N ASP A 286 5.06 -14.80 30.45
CA ASP A 286 5.67 -16.09 30.76
C ASP A 286 6.22 -16.82 29.52
N GLY A 287 6.18 -16.19 28.35
CA GLY A 287 6.63 -16.73 27.07
C GLY A 287 5.63 -17.70 26.41
N THR A 288 4.45 -17.93 27.00
CA THR A 288 3.42 -18.80 26.41
C THR A 288 2.54 -18.07 25.40
N ALA A 289 1.89 -18.81 24.50
CA ALA A 289 0.95 -18.23 23.55
C ALA A 289 -0.37 -17.83 24.22
N GLY A 290 -0.81 -16.60 23.98
CA GLY A 290 -2.16 -16.13 24.29
C GLY A 290 -3.22 -16.60 23.29
N THR A 291 -4.48 -16.63 23.74
CA THR A 291 -5.63 -17.17 22.98
C THR A 291 -6.63 -16.11 22.52
N ALA A 292 -6.43 -14.83 22.89
CA ALA A 292 -7.30 -13.74 22.46
C ALA A 292 -6.99 -13.30 21.02
N ASN A 293 -7.99 -12.74 20.33
CA ASN A 293 -7.84 -12.24 18.96
C ASN A 293 -7.03 -10.94 18.95
N PRO A 294 -5.83 -10.91 18.34
CA PRO A 294 -5.04 -9.69 18.23
C PRO A 294 -5.71 -8.66 17.32
N VAL A 295 -5.69 -7.41 17.77
CA VAL A 295 -6.03 -6.22 16.98
C VAL A 295 -4.73 -5.69 16.40
N ILE A 296 -4.65 -5.62 15.08
CA ILE A 296 -3.48 -5.09 14.38
C ILE A 296 -3.75 -3.63 14.10
N THR A 297 -3.02 -2.74 14.77
CA THR A 297 -3.25 -1.29 14.63
C THR A 297 -2.34 -0.65 13.60
N THR A 298 -1.40 -1.39 13.01
CA THR A 298 -0.56 -0.87 11.93
C THR A 298 -0.96 -1.49 10.59
N LEU A 299 -0.56 -0.83 9.51
CA LEU A 299 -0.78 -1.32 8.16
C LEU A 299 0.08 -2.54 7.88
N VAL A 300 -0.56 -3.65 7.55
CA VAL A 300 0.15 -4.87 7.11
C VAL A 300 -0.27 -5.19 5.69
N ARG A 301 0.72 -5.37 4.82
CA ARG A 301 0.47 -5.77 3.43
C ARG A 301 -0.14 -7.18 3.40
N ALA A 302 -1.23 -7.33 2.65
CA ALA A 302 -1.82 -8.63 2.38
C ALA A 302 -0.89 -9.47 1.49
N LYS A 303 -0.81 -10.78 1.77
CA LYS A 303 -0.02 -11.72 0.96
C LYS A 303 -0.89 -12.25 -0.17
N ALA A 304 -0.56 -11.97 -1.43
CA ALA A 304 -1.26 -12.56 -2.58
C ALA A 304 -0.37 -13.61 -3.25
N LEU A 305 -0.93 -14.76 -3.64
CA LEU A 305 -0.18 -15.76 -4.39
C LEU A 305 0.02 -15.31 -5.84
N SER A 306 1.20 -15.56 -6.40
CA SER A 306 1.43 -15.43 -7.84
C SER A 306 1.14 -16.75 -8.57
N TYR A 307 0.61 -16.62 -9.79
CA TYR A 307 0.26 -17.73 -10.69
C TYR A 307 0.92 -17.53 -12.08
N GLU A 308 2.13 -16.95 -12.08
CA GLU A 308 2.97 -16.81 -13.28
C GLU A 308 3.92 -18.03 -13.36
N THR A 309 4.03 -18.64 -14.54
CA THR A 309 4.57 -20.00 -14.78
C THR A 309 5.97 -20.30 -14.24
N GLU A 310 6.78 -19.30 -13.90
CA GLU A 310 8.12 -19.45 -13.34
C GLU A 310 8.19 -19.28 -11.80
N PHE A 311 7.09 -18.83 -11.16
CA PHE A 311 7.06 -18.47 -9.73
C PHE A 311 5.78 -18.90 -9.01
N ASP A 312 5.02 -19.82 -9.61
CA ASP A 312 3.75 -20.34 -9.08
C ASP A 312 3.84 -20.66 -7.58
N ASN A 313 2.80 -20.28 -6.84
CA ASN A 313 2.55 -20.63 -5.43
C ASN A 313 3.49 -20.00 -4.41
N LYS A 314 4.29 -19.00 -4.78
CA LYS A 314 5.08 -18.23 -3.81
C LYS A 314 4.29 -17.03 -3.29
N SER A 315 4.23 -16.89 -1.96
CA SER A 315 3.65 -15.73 -1.27
C SER A 315 4.74 -14.67 -1.05
N PHE A 316 4.81 -13.70 -1.97
CA PHE A 316 5.79 -12.64 -1.86
C PHE A 316 5.24 -11.45 -1.09
N TYR A 317 5.97 -11.00 -0.07
CA TYR A 317 5.69 -9.69 0.53
C TYR A 317 6.05 -8.55 -0.44
N SER A 318 7.19 -8.62 -1.13
CA SER A 318 7.78 -7.46 -1.83
C SER A 318 8.25 -7.72 -3.27
N SER A 319 7.82 -8.82 -3.91
CA SER A 319 8.26 -9.14 -5.28
C SER A 319 7.53 -8.33 -6.34
N PRO A 320 8.20 -7.80 -7.39
CA PRO A 320 7.55 -7.05 -8.46
C PRO A 320 6.52 -7.85 -9.26
N ILE A 321 6.62 -9.18 -9.26
CA ILE A 321 5.70 -10.10 -9.98
C ILE A 321 4.39 -10.38 -9.23
N ARG A 322 4.16 -9.72 -8.08
CA ARG A 322 2.95 -9.90 -7.28
C ARG A 322 1.73 -9.28 -7.99
N PRO A 323 0.52 -9.82 -7.79
CA PRO A 323 -0.70 -9.22 -8.32
C PRO A 323 -0.86 -7.76 -7.86
N LYS A 324 -1.30 -6.90 -8.79
CA LYS A 324 -1.57 -5.49 -8.54
C LYS A 324 -3.07 -5.23 -8.53
N PHE A 325 -3.55 -4.64 -7.45
CA PHE A 325 -4.96 -4.44 -7.15
C PHE A 325 -5.44 -3.03 -7.52
N ILE A 326 -6.66 -2.97 -8.04
CA ILE A 326 -7.38 -1.73 -8.41
C ILE A 326 -8.65 -1.53 -7.59
N ASP A 327 -9.09 -2.54 -6.85
CA ASP A 327 -10.17 -2.43 -5.89
C ASP A 327 -10.03 -3.51 -4.81
N PHE A 328 -10.65 -3.31 -3.65
CA PHE A 328 -10.64 -4.29 -2.58
C PHE A 328 -11.81 -4.12 -1.63
N SER A 329 -12.04 -5.12 -0.78
CA SER A 329 -12.86 -5.00 0.41
C SER A 329 -12.18 -5.74 1.55
N SER A 330 -12.14 -5.14 2.74
CA SER A 330 -11.64 -5.78 3.95
C SER A 330 -12.53 -5.39 5.12
N THR A 331 -13.05 -6.40 5.82
CA THR A 331 -13.78 -6.20 7.08
C THR A 331 -13.47 -7.36 8.01
N VAL A 332 -13.47 -7.09 9.31
CA VAL A 332 -13.20 -8.09 10.36
C VAL A 332 -14.08 -9.33 10.29
N TRP A 333 -15.30 -9.23 9.77
CA TRP A 333 -16.25 -10.36 9.72
C TRP A 333 -16.17 -11.20 8.46
N HIS A 334 -15.87 -10.56 7.33
CA HIS A 334 -16.05 -11.17 6.02
C HIS A 334 -14.74 -11.48 5.31
N SER A 335 -13.60 -11.07 5.85
CA SER A 335 -12.27 -11.27 5.25
C SER A 335 -11.86 -10.20 4.22
N THR A 336 -10.72 -10.45 3.55
CA THR A 336 -10.10 -9.52 2.61
C THR A 336 -10.19 -10.09 1.20
N CYS A 337 -10.77 -9.33 0.28
CA CYS A 337 -10.80 -9.64 -1.15
C CYS A 337 -10.28 -8.45 -1.96
N GLY A 338 -9.65 -8.71 -3.10
CA GLY A 338 -9.09 -7.70 -4.00
C GLY A 338 -9.34 -8.04 -5.46
N VAL A 339 -9.52 -7.02 -6.30
CA VAL A 339 -9.63 -7.15 -7.76
C VAL A 339 -8.35 -6.60 -8.39
N THR A 340 -7.72 -7.37 -9.28
CA THR A 340 -6.46 -6.97 -9.94
C THR A 340 -6.68 -6.10 -11.18
N THR A 341 -5.61 -5.49 -11.70
CA THR A 341 -5.62 -4.81 -13.02
C THR A 341 -6.07 -5.70 -14.17
N LYS A 342 -5.83 -7.01 -14.05
CA LYS A 342 -6.24 -8.01 -15.03
C LYS A 342 -7.74 -8.37 -14.87
N GLY A 343 -8.42 -7.85 -13.86
CA GLY A 343 -9.80 -8.20 -13.52
C GLY A 343 -9.93 -9.54 -12.78
N GLU A 344 -8.85 -10.02 -12.16
CA GLU A 344 -8.87 -11.25 -11.37
C GLU A 344 -9.37 -10.94 -9.95
N LEU A 345 -10.25 -11.79 -9.40
CA LEU A 345 -10.64 -11.70 -7.99
C LEU A 345 -9.72 -12.56 -7.14
N TYR A 346 -9.17 -11.99 -6.08
CA TYR A 346 -8.46 -12.71 -5.03
C TYR A 346 -9.20 -12.55 -3.71
N CYS A 347 -9.28 -13.62 -2.91
CA CYS A 347 -9.80 -13.55 -1.56
C CYS A 347 -8.97 -14.40 -0.59
N GLY A 348 -8.88 -13.92 0.64
CA GLY A 348 -8.28 -14.63 1.77
C GLY A 348 -9.11 -14.41 3.02
N GLY A 349 -8.70 -15.05 4.10
CA GLY A 349 -9.31 -15.09 5.43
C GLY A 349 -10.41 -16.15 5.57
N ARG A 350 -10.70 -16.49 6.83
CA ARG A 350 -11.54 -17.65 7.17
C ARG A 350 -12.93 -17.57 6.56
N TYR A 351 -13.53 -16.38 6.52
CA TYR A 351 -14.92 -16.28 6.10
C TYR A 351 -15.08 -16.48 4.59
N ALA A 352 -14.15 -15.96 3.77
CA ALA A 352 -14.19 -16.18 2.32
C ALA A 352 -13.80 -17.62 1.93
N LEU A 353 -12.83 -18.20 2.64
CA LEU A 353 -12.24 -19.50 2.31
C LEU A 353 -12.91 -20.70 2.99
N GLU A 354 -13.71 -20.51 4.04
CA GLU A 354 -14.35 -21.61 4.77
C GLU A 354 -15.85 -21.42 4.94
N ASP A 355 -16.26 -20.26 5.48
CA ASP A 355 -17.64 -20.02 5.91
C ASP A 355 -18.58 -19.68 4.73
N SER A 356 -18.12 -18.90 3.75
CA SER A 356 -18.84 -18.49 2.53
C SER A 356 -18.10 -18.93 1.25
N TYR A 357 -17.49 -20.12 1.35
CA TYR A 357 -16.56 -20.70 0.37
C TYR A 357 -17.06 -20.71 -1.09
N THR A 358 -16.17 -20.29 -1.99
CA THR A 358 -16.17 -20.60 -3.43
C THR A 358 -14.82 -21.22 -3.83
N ASN A 359 -14.65 -21.64 -5.09
CA ASN A 359 -13.42 -22.29 -5.54
C ASN A 359 -12.30 -21.28 -5.81
N PHE A 360 -11.11 -21.57 -5.27
CA PHE A 360 -9.89 -20.78 -5.43
C PHE A 360 -8.73 -21.69 -5.86
N TYR A 361 -7.83 -21.17 -6.69
CA TYR A 361 -6.64 -21.91 -7.12
C TYR A 361 -5.70 -22.17 -5.95
N ASN A 362 -5.25 -23.43 -5.80
CA ASN A 362 -4.27 -23.87 -4.80
C ASN A 362 -4.69 -23.63 -3.35
N TYR A 363 -6.01 -23.58 -3.11
CA TYR A 363 -6.60 -23.66 -1.78
C TYR A 363 -7.58 -24.83 -1.70
N THR A 364 -7.41 -25.68 -0.70
CA THR A 364 -8.35 -26.76 -0.40
C THR A 364 -9.12 -26.40 0.86
N LYS A 365 -10.45 -26.33 0.75
CA LYS A 365 -11.34 -26.09 1.89
C LYS A 365 -11.03 -27.06 3.05
N GLY A 366 -10.96 -26.54 4.26
CA GLY A 366 -10.66 -27.29 5.48
C GLY A 366 -9.17 -27.40 5.81
N SER A 367 -8.27 -26.92 4.93
CA SER A 367 -6.82 -26.92 5.17
C SER A 367 -6.43 -26.06 6.38
N LEU A 368 -7.13 -24.93 6.59
CA LEU A 368 -6.86 -23.93 7.65
C LEU A 368 -5.43 -23.37 7.69
N THR A 369 -4.55 -23.77 6.77
CA THR A 369 -3.19 -23.30 6.64
C THR A 369 -3.14 -22.07 5.73
N ASN A 370 -2.37 -21.07 6.15
CA ASN A 370 -2.11 -19.84 5.40
C ASN A 370 -3.38 -19.12 4.91
N ILE A 371 -4.49 -19.24 5.64
CA ILE A 371 -5.76 -18.67 5.20
C ILE A 371 -5.70 -17.16 5.09
N GLU A 372 -4.71 -16.48 5.68
CA GLU A 372 -4.50 -15.04 5.52
C GLU A 372 -4.01 -14.64 4.11
N ASN A 373 -3.56 -15.61 3.30
CA ASN A 373 -3.18 -15.35 1.92
C ASN A 373 -4.41 -15.10 1.04
N LEU A 374 -4.26 -14.22 0.06
CA LEU A 374 -5.23 -13.98 -1.00
C LEU A 374 -5.00 -14.98 -2.14
N TYR A 375 -5.98 -15.84 -2.39
CA TYR A 375 -6.00 -16.84 -3.45
C TYR A 375 -6.86 -16.38 -4.62
N LYS A 376 -6.42 -16.66 -5.86
CA LYS A 376 -7.18 -16.30 -7.06
C LYS A 376 -8.43 -17.17 -7.19
N SER A 377 -9.58 -16.56 -7.47
CA SER A 377 -10.84 -17.23 -7.79
C SER A 377 -10.71 -18.04 -9.08
N THR A 378 -11.29 -19.24 -9.11
CA THR A 378 -11.36 -20.04 -10.35
C THR A 378 -12.46 -19.56 -11.30
N PHE A 379 -13.35 -18.67 -10.84
CA PHE A 379 -14.45 -18.15 -11.66
C PHE A 379 -14.09 -16.77 -12.25
N PHE A 380 -13.68 -15.84 -11.40
CA PHE A 380 -13.22 -14.50 -11.81
C PHE A 380 -11.71 -14.51 -11.99
N ASP A 381 -11.26 -15.22 -13.01
CA ASP A 381 -9.86 -15.53 -13.30
C ASP A 381 -9.16 -14.48 -14.20
N GLY A 382 -9.86 -13.42 -14.58
CA GLY A 382 -9.36 -12.37 -15.49
C GLY A 382 -9.30 -12.78 -16.96
N VAL A 383 -9.55 -14.06 -17.28
CA VAL A 383 -9.49 -14.64 -18.64
C VAL A 383 -10.88 -14.93 -19.16
N ASN A 384 -11.71 -15.62 -18.38
CA ASN A 384 -13.10 -15.93 -18.71
C ASN A 384 -14.04 -14.84 -18.19
N TYR A 385 -13.86 -14.43 -16.93
CA TYR A 385 -14.62 -13.37 -16.29
C TYR A 385 -13.70 -12.35 -15.63
N LYS A 386 -13.93 -11.08 -15.93
CA LYS A 386 -13.24 -9.95 -15.34
C LYS A 386 -14.12 -9.30 -14.28
N ALA A 387 -13.68 -9.39 -13.02
CA ALA A 387 -14.23 -8.63 -11.92
C ALA A 387 -13.82 -7.16 -12.00
N LYS A 388 -14.70 -6.28 -11.49
CA LYS A 388 -14.46 -4.83 -11.37
C LYS A 388 -14.46 -4.38 -9.92
N THR A 389 -15.43 -4.85 -9.13
CA THR A 389 -15.53 -4.55 -7.70
C THR A 389 -16.03 -5.77 -6.95
N VAL A 390 -15.65 -5.86 -5.68
CA VAL A 390 -16.12 -6.90 -4.76
C VAL A 390 -16.48 -6.25 -3.43
N PHE A 391 -17.60 -6.65 -2.85
CA PHE A 391 -17.84 -6.40 -1.44
C PHE A 391 -18.71 -7.49 -0.80
N PRO A 392 -18.40 -7.88 0.45
CA PRO A 392 -19.20 -8.81 1.22
C PRO A 392 -20.24 -8.09 2.06
N LEU A 393 -21.42 -8.70 2.14
CA LEU A 393 -22.54 -8.29 2.98
C LEU A 393 -23.05 -9.51 3.73
N GLY A 394 -22.67 -9.62 5.01
CA GLY A 394 -22.93 -10.82 5.80
C GLY A 394 -22.40 -12.05 5.09
N ALA A 395 -23.27 -13.04 4.89
CA ALA A 395 -22.90 -14.30 4.27
C ALA A 395 -23.01 -14.30 2.73
N THR A 396 -23.20 -13.14 2.11
CA THR A 396 -23.34 -12.96 0.66
C THR A 396 -22.22 -12.07 0.14
N TYR A 397 -21.60 -12.47 -0.96
CA TYR A 397 -20.62 -11.69 -1.69
C TYR A 397 -21.22 -11.22 -2.99
N LEU A 398 -21.01 -9.94 -3.30
CA LEU A 398 -21.41 -9.34 -4.56
C LEU A 398 -20.19 -8.91 -5.35
N VAL A 399 -20.21 -9.19 -6.65
CA VAL A 399 -19.16 -8.80 -7.58
C VAL A 399 -19.80 -8.21 -8.83
N LEU A 400 -19.37 -7.01 -9.22
CA LEU A 400 -19.60 -6.55 -10.58
C LEU A 400 -18.55 -7.21 -11.48
N ALA A 401 -19.01 -7.97 -12.47
CA ALA A 401 -18.13 -8.62 -13.43
C ALA A 401 -18.74 -8.68 -14.82
N LYS A 402 -17.88 -8.95 -15.81
CA LYS A 402 -18.30 -9.24 -17.17
C LYS A 402 -17.48 -10.39 -17.75
N GLN A 403 -18.06 -11.12 -18.71
CA GLN A 403 -17.29 -12.07 -19.50
C GLN A 403 -16.31 -11.32 -20.40
N ILE A 404 -15.20 -11.95 -20.77
CA ILE A 404 -14.16 -11.32 -21.58
C ILE A 404 -14.66 -10.88 -22.96
N ASN A 405 -15.54 -11.67 -23.57
CA ASN A 405 -16.12 -11.43 -24.89
C ASN A 405 -17.39 -10.55 -24.83
N ASP A 406 -17.77 -10.09 -23.63
CA ASP A 406 -18.93 -9.23 -23.45
C ASP A 406 -18.59 -7.78 -23.78
N THR A 407 -19.09 -7.33 -24.93
CA THR A 407 -18.90 -5.99 -25.48
C THR A 407 -19.96 -4.99 -25.04
N VAL A 408 -20.99 -5.43 -24.31
CA VAL A 408 -22.06 -4.55 -23.84
C VAL A 408 -21.53 -3.65 -22.71
N ASP A 409 -21.90 -2.38 -22.73
CA ASP A 409 -21.50 -1.45 -21.68
C ASP A 409 -22.00 -1.89 -20.31
N GLY A 410 -21.08 -1.85 -19.35
CA GLY A 410 -21.31 -2.19 -17.95
C GLY A 410 -21.15 -3.64 -17.55
N TYR A 411 -21.46 -3.88 -16.29
CA TYR A 411 -21.10 -5.11 -15.58
C TYR A 411 -22.36 -5.76 -15.03
N ASN A 412 -22.45 -7.08 -15.13
CA ASN A 412 -23.50 -7.81 -14.42
C ASN A 412 -23.15 -7.92 -12.95
N VAL A 413 -24.17 -8.04 -12.11
CA VAL A 413 -24.00 -8.47 -10.72
C VAL A 413 -23.90 -9.99 -10.67
N TYR A 414 -22.86 -10.49 -10.03
CA TYR A 414 -22.72 -11.88 -9.64
C TYR A 414 -22.73 -11.99 -8.12
N PHE A 415 -23.24 -13.11 -7.61
CA PHE A 415 -23.23 -13.40 -6.18
C PHE A 415 -22.82 -14.84 -5.85
N TRP A 416 -22.28 -15.03 -4.66
CA TRP A 416 -22.14 -16.34 -4.01
C TRP A 416 -22.23 -16.13 -2.49
N GLY A 417 -22.37 -17.21 -1.72
CA GLY A 417 -22.47 -17.09 -0.27
C GLY A 417 -23.10 -18.28 0.42
N SER A 418 -22.96 -18.35 1.74
CA SER A 418 -23.61 -19.40 2.54
C SER A 418 -25.07 -19.07 2.86
N ASN A 419 -25.48 -17.79 2.87
CA ASN A 419 -26.86 -17.38 3.16
C ASN A 419 -27.21 -15.99 2.58
N ASN A 420 -28.37 -15.88 1.93
CA ASN A 420 -28.96 -14.64 1.40
C ASN A 420 -30.22 -14.18 2.19
N SER A 421 -30.30 -14.40 3.49
CA SER A 421 -31.51 -14.09 4.30
C SER A 421 -31.99 -12.64 4.23
N ASN A 422 -31.09 -11.71 3.90
CA ASN A 422 -31.41 -10.29 3.76
C ASN A 422 -31.65 -9.87 2.30
N GLY A 423 -31.72 -10.80 1.34
CA GLY A 423 -31.98 -10.49 -0.06
C GLY A 423 -30.91 -9.61 -0.72
N TRP A 424 -29.71 -9.51 -0.14
CA TRP A 424 -28.63 -8.68 -0.66
C TRP A 424 -28.11 -9.18 -2.00
N ALA A 425 -28.31 -10.45 -2.35
CA ALA A 425 -27.99 -11.00 -3.66
C ALA A 425 -28.68 -10.26 -4.82
N GLY A 426 -29.86 -9.65 -4.59
CA GLY A 426 -30.57 -8.92 -5.65
C GLY A 426 -31.37 -9.83 -6.61
N THR A 427 -31.57 -11.10 -6.26
CA THR A 427 -32.23 -12.12 -7.11
C THR A 427 -33.75 -12.06 -7.07
N GLY A 428 -34.32 -11.22 -6.20
CA GLY A 428 -35.74 -11.22 -5.86
C GLY A 428 -36.15 -12.21 -4.77
N ASN A 429 -35.21 -13.02 -4.27
CA ASN A 429 -35.44 -13.95 -3.16
C ASN A 429 -34.47 -13.69 -2.01
N ASN A 430 -34.75 -14.31 -0.86
CA ASN A 430 -33.88 -14.31 0.32
C ASN A 430 -33.72 -15.71 0.95
N THR A 431 -33.96 -16.76 0.16
CA THR A 431 -33.96 -18.16 0.60
C THR A 431 -32.74 -18.94 0.12
N GLU A 432 -31.90 -18.32 -0.71
CA GLU A 432 -30.70 -18.95 -1.24
C GLU A 432 -29.68 -19.21 -0.13
N VAL A 433 -29.24 -20.47 -0.06
CA VAL A 433 -28.24 -20.95 0.90
C VAL A 433 -27.18 -21.75 0.18
N ASN A 434 -25.95 -21.68 0.66
CA ASN A 434 -24.81 -22.46 0.15
C ASN A 434 -24.58 -22.35 -1.37
N VAL A 435 -24.72 -21.14 -1.94
CA VAL A 435 -24.35 -20.86 -3.32
C VAL A 435 -22.82 -20.80 -3.40
N ARG A 436 -22.19 -21.89 -3.87
CA ARG A 436 -20.73 -22.06 -3.88
C ARG A 436 -20.06 -21.68 -5.20
N THR A 437 -20.84 -21.58 -6.28
CA THR A 437 -20.38 -21.10 -7.58
C THR A 437 -21.04 -19.76 -7.84
N PRO A 438 -20.29 -18.71 -8.22
CA PRO A 438 -20.89 -17.42 -8.52
C PRO A 438 -22.01 -17.52 -9.56
N GLN A 439 -23.15 -16.92 -9.25
CA GLN A 439 -24.34 -16.90 -10.10
C GLN A 439 -24.62 -15.47 -10.55
N LYS A 440 -24.97 -15.33 -11.83
CA LYS A 440 -25.44 -14.05 -12.38
C LYS A 440 -26.82 -13.74 -11.82
N VAL A 441 -27.00 -12.52 -11.30
CA VAL A 441 -28.26 -12.08 -10.65
C VAL A 441 -29.32 -11.71 -11.68
N SER A 442 -28.98 -10.87 -12.65
CA SER A 442 -29.86 -10.45 -13.75
C SER A 442 -29.06 -9.93 -14.94
N ASP A 443 -29.73 -9.67 -16.06
CA ASP A 443 -29.13 -9.03 -17.24
C ASP A 443 -28.95 -7.51 -17.10
N ARG A 444 -29.42 -6.90 -16.00
CA ARG A 444 -29.22 -5.48 -15.74
C ARG A 444 -27.73 -5.19 -15.51
N ARG A 445 -27.26 -4.10 -16.13
CA ARG A 445 -25.85 -3.72 -16.15
C ARG A 445 -25.63 -2.48 -15.30
N PHE A 446 -24.54 -2.48 -14.55
CA PHE A 446 -24.18 -1.35 -13.70
C PHE A 446 -22.76 -0.88 -13.98
N LYS A 447 -22.52 0.42 -13.83
CA LYS A 447 -21.17 0.99 -13.81
C LYS A 447 -20.59 0.99 -12.40
N GLU A 448 -21.39 1.19 -11.36
CA GLU A 448 -20.90 1.29 -9.99
C GLU A 448 -21.87 0.63 -9.02
N MET A 449 -21.36 0.13 -7.89
CA MET A 449 -22.17 -0.52 -6.86
C MET A 449 -21.54 -0.30 -5.49
N VAL A 450 -22.35 0.11 -4.52
CA VAL A 450 -21.96 0.49 -3.16
C VAL A 450 -22.96 -0.05 -2.14
N TYR A 451 -22.61 -0.02 -0.85
CA TYR A 451 -23.50 -0.44 0.23
C TYR A 451 -23.33 0.43 1.47
N THR A 452 -24.41 0.65 2.22
CA THR A 452 -24.39 1.42 3.47
C THR A 452 -23.59 0.72 4.57
N ILE A 453 -22.85 1.50 5.35
CA ILE A 453 -21.77 0.96 6.21
C ILE A 453 -22.29 0.53 7.59
N SER A 454 -23.31 1.22 8.13
CA SER A 454 -23.85 0.98 9.47
C SER A 454 -24.56 -0.38 9.54
N GLU A 455 -24.44 -1.03 10.70
CA GLU A 455 -25.33 -2.12 11.12
C GLU A 455 -26.07 -1.65 12.39
N PRO A 456 -27.42 -1.70 12.42
CA PRO A 456 -28.30 -2.02 11.29
C PRO A 456 -28.27 -0.92 10.21
N TYR A 457 -29.16 -0.97 9.22
CA TYR A 457 -29.32 -0.09 8.06
C TYR A 457 -28.55 -0.49 6.79
N ARG A 458 -28.20 -1.78 6.63
CA ARG A 458 -27.44 -2.25 5.44
C ARG A 458 -28.33 -2.48 4.22
N ARG A 459 -27.94 -1.86 3.10
CA ARG A 459 -28.57 -2.03 1.78
C ARG A 459 -27.58 -1.76 0.67
N VAL A 460 -27.91 -2.23 -0.54
CA VAL A 460 -27.09 -2.04 -1.74
C VAL A 460 -27.69 -0.93 -2.59
N ALA A 461 -26.82 -0.15 -3.23
CA ALA A 461 -27.17 0.68 -4.36
C ALA A 461 -26.25 0.41 -5.54
N ALA A 462 -26.80 0.49 -6.75
CA ALA A 462 -26.04 0.42 -7.99
C ALA A 462 -26.45 1.53 -8.94
N LEU A 463 -25.47 2.02 -9.70
CA LEU A 463 -25.62 3.08 -10.67
C LEU A 463 -25.31 2.50 -12.05
N ASP A 464 -26.16 2.75 -13.03
CA ASP A 464 -25.98 2.29 -14.41
C ASP A 464 -25.33 3.36 -15.32
N TYR A 465 -25.27 3.07 -16.62
CA TYR A 465 -24.66 3.95 -17.62
C TYR A 465 -25.59 5.05 -18.12
N GLU A 466 -26.90 4.90 -17.93
CA GLU A 466 -27.90 5.93 -18.24
C GLU A 466 -28.00 6.98 -17.13
N GLY A 467 -27.40 6.68 -15.98
CA GLY A 467 -27.37 7.55 -14.81
C GLY A 467 -28.48 7.25 -13.82
N ASP A 468 -29.14 6.11 -13.94
CA ASP A 468 -30.17 5.65 -13.03
C ASP A 468 -29.56 4.91 -11.84
N ILE A 469 -30.16 5.13 -10.66
CA ILE A 469 -29.77 4.44 -9.44
C ILE A 469 -30.82 3.40 -9.08
N TYR A 470 -30.35 2.27 -8.57
CA TYR A 470 -31.17 1.17 -8.10
C TYR A 470 -30.80 0.80 -6.68
N THR A 471 -31.78 0.53 -5.82
CA THR A 471 -31.55 0.08 -4.44
C THR A 471 -32.24 -1.26 -4.16
N TRP A 472 -31.64 -2.07 -3.29
CA TRP A 472 -32.24 -3.33 -2.81
C TRP A 472 -31.58 -3.81 -1.51
N GLY A 473 -32.17 -4.83 -0.91
CA GLY A 473 -31.75 -5.43 0.34
C GLY A 473 -32.73 -5.17 1.47
N LEU A 474 -32.86 -6.16 2.34
CA LEU A 474 -33.67 -6.11 3.55
C LEU A 474 -32.81 -5.71 4.75
N ASP A 475 -33.39 -4.89 5.61
CA ASP A 475 -32.91 -4.62 6.96
C ASP A 475 -34.14 -4.24 7.79
N THR A 476 -34.34 -4.85 8.96
CA THR A 476 -35.56 -4.66 9.74
C THR A 476 -35.77 -3.22 10.23
N ASN A 477 -34.76 -2.35 10.14
CA ASN A 477 -34.88 -0.93 10.44
C ASN A 477 -35.26 -0.07 9.22
N ILE A 478 -35.22 -0.64 8.01
CA ILE A 478 -35.58 0.02 6.74
C ILE A 478 -36.84 -0.62 6.14
N THR A 479 -36.94 -1.94 6.20
CA THR A 479 -37.97 -2.78 5.57
C THR A 479 -38.56 -3.79 6.55
N SER A 480 -39.53 -4.59 6.11
CA SER A 480 -39.84 -5.86 6.80
C SER A 480 -38.80 -6.94 6.45
N ASN A 481 -38.92 -8.13 7.04
CA ASN A 481 -38.08 -9.29 6.73
C ASN A 481 -38.56 -10.10 5.49
N SER A 482 -39.56 -9.60 4.75
CA SER A 482 -40.08 -10.21 3.53
C SER A 482 -39.58 -9.47 2.29
N CYS A 483 -39.20 -10.20 1.25
CA CYS A 483 -38.84 -9.63 -0.04
C CYS A 483 -39.99 -8.83 -0.66
N GLU A 484 -41.16 -9.45 -0.78
CA GLU A 484 -42.36 -8.79 -1.31
C GLU A 484 -43.12 -8.08 -0.20
N GLN A 485 -43.42 -6.80 -0.43
CA GLN A 485 -44.14 -5.93 0.49
C GLN A 485 -45.14 -5.07 -0.29
N THR A 486 -46.37 -4.98 0.23
CA THR A 486 -47.41 -4.13 -0.36
C THR A 486 -47.27 -2.70 0.14
N LEU A 487 -46.94 -1.79 -0.76
CA LEU A 487 -46.94 -0.35 -0.53
C LEU A 487 -48.25 0.27 -1.03
N ALA A 488 -48.49 1.54 -0.69
CA ALA A 488 -49.63 2.29 -1.24
C ALA A 488 -49.59 2.38 -2.78
N THR A 489 -48.41 2.29 -3.37
CA THR A 489 -48.17 2.33 -4.82
C THR A 489 -48.22 0.95 -5.49
N GLY A 490 -48.43 -0.13 -4.75
CA GLY A 490 -48.43 -1.51 -5.25
C GLY A 490 -47.44 -2.43 -4.55
N SER A 491 -47.36 -3.68 -5.01
CA SER A 491 -46.39 -4.66 -4.48
C SER A 491 -44.98 -4.34 -4.99
N VAL A 492 -44.01 -4.36 -4.08
CA VAL A 492 -42.60 -4.09 -4.35
C VAL A 492 -41.75 -5.23 -3.78
N ASN A 493 -40.81 -5.74 -4.58
CA ASN A 493 -39.84 -6.74 -4.14
C ASN A 493 -38.51 -6.06 -3.78
N PHE A 494 -38.24 -5.91 -2.48
CA PHE A 494 -37.02 -5.29 -1.95
C PHE A 494 -35.77 -6.18 -2.05
N CYS A 495 -35.90 -7.44 -2.45
CA CYS A 495 -34.78 -8.33 -2.75
C CYS A 495 -34.35 -8.28 -4.22
N SER A 496 -34.98 -7.44 -5.04
CA SER A 496 -34.61 -7.15 -6.42
C SER A 496 -34.15 -5.69 -6.56
N PRO A 497 -33.25 -5.35 -7.48
CA PRO A 497 -32.90 -3.96 -7.78
C PRO A 497 -34.11 -3.12 -8.20
N ILE A 498 -34.51 -2.17 -7.34
CA ILE A 498 -35.63 -1.23 -7.57
C ILE A 498 -35.07 0.09 -8.05
N LYS A 499 -35.58 0.61 -9.17
CA LYS A 499 -35.17 1.93 -9.70
C LYS A 499 -35.60 3.03 -8.74
N VAL A 500 -34.67 3.90 -8.37
CA VAL A 500 -34.95 5.13 -7.63
C VAL A 500 -35.61 6.12 -8.59
N LEU A 501 -36.79 6.64 -8.21
CA LEU A 501 -37.52 7.58 -9.04
C LEU A 501 -36.86 8.96 -8.98
N SER A 502 -36.26 9.38 -10.09
CA SER A 502 -35.57 10.67 -10.22
C SER A 502 -35.57 11.12 -11.68
N THR A 503 -35.54 12.44 -11.91
CA THR A 503 -35.27 13.04 -13.23
C THR A 503 -33.80 13.44 -13.40
N VAL A 504 -32.97 13.25 -12.37
CA VAL A 504 -31.54 13.59 -12.35
C VAL A 504 -30.74 12.46 -12.99
N ASN A 505 -29.81 12.81 -13.87
CA ASN A 505 -28.84 11.88 -14.45
C ASN A 505 -27.56 11.86 -13.60
N PHE A 506 -27.31 10.75 -12.91
CA PHE A 506 -26.21 10.63 -11.95
C PHE A 506 -24.90 10.13 -12.58
N THR A 507 -23.79 10.74 -12.20
CA THR A 507 -22.45 10.41 -12.68
C THR A 507 -21.69 9.48 -11.73
N SER A 508 -21.92 9.60 -10.42
CA SER A 508 -21.27 8.79 -9.37
C SER A 508 -22.20 8.49 -8.19
N ILE A 509 -21.88 7.45 -7.43
CA ILE A 509 -22.57 7.12 -6.18
C ILE A 509 -21.57 6.64 -5.12
N ILE A 510 -21.72 7.14 -3.89
CA ILE A 510 -20.98 6.68 -2.72
C ILE A 510 -21.93 6.30 -1.60
N ALA A 511 -21.51 5.40 -0.73
CA ALA A 511 -22.24 5.07 0.49
C ALA A 511 -21.86 6.00 1.64
N SER A 512 -22.85 6.37 2.44
CA SER A 512 -22.69 6.93 3.78
C SER A 512 -23.04 5.86 4.84
N GLN A 513 -23.17 6.24 6.11
CA GLN A 513 -23.49 5.30 7.19
C GLN A 513 -24.83 4.58 6.95
N ARG A 514 -25.89 5.33 6.63
CA ARG A 514 -27.28 4.82 6.50
C ARG A 514 -27.94 5.14 5.17
N ASP A 515 -27.34 6.03 4.40
CA ASP A 515 -27.87 6.57 3.16
C ASP A 515 -26.80 6.55 2.06
N PHE A 516 -27.18 6.93 0.84
CA PHE A 516 -26.24 7.10 -0.27
C PHE A 516 -26.15 8.55 -0.68
N ILE A 517 -25.01 8.91 -1.28
CA ILE A 517 -24.79 10.22 -1.86
C ILE A 517 -24.49 10.01 -3.34
N ALA A 518 -25.24 10.66 -4.21
CA ALA A 518 -25.02 10.65 -5.65
C ALA A 518 -24.60 12.04 -6.13
N THR A 519 -23.85 12.09 -7.23
CA THR A 519 -23.45 13.36 -7.86
C THR A 519 -23.96 13.38 -9.30
N ASP A 520 -24.42 14.53 -9.79
CA ASP A 520 -24.78 14.71 -11.20
C ASP A 520 -23.60 15.19 -12.05
N SER A 521 -23.85 15.53 -13.32
CA SER A 521 -22.83 16.03 -14.26
C SER A 521 -22.41 17.49 -14.01
N GLU A 522 -23.20 18.24 -13.25
CA GLU A 522 -22.89 19.63 -12.84
C GLU A 522 -22.11 19.67 -11.52
N GLY A 523 -21.89 18.52 -10.88
CA GLY A 523 -21.21 18.42 -9.59
C GLY A 523 -22.11 18.74 -8.39
N LYS A 524 -23.44 18.69 -8.54
CA LYS A 524 -24.37 18.79 -7.43
C LYS A 524 -24.54 17.44 -6.75
N PHE A 525 -24.72 17.47 -5.44
CA PHE A 525 -24.86 16.31 -4.59
C PHE A 525 -26.30 16.05 -4.19
N TYR A 526 -26.66 14.78 -4.09
CA TYR A 526 -28.00 14.34 -3.74
C TYR A 526 -27.91 13.23 -2.70
N LYS A 527 -28.78 13.32 -1.69
CA LYS A 527 -28.98 12.27 -0.71
C LYS A 527 -30.05 11.31 -1.21
N ILE A 528 -29.76 10.01 -1.15
CA ILE A 528 -30.71 8.95 -1.45
C ILE A 528 -30.99 8.18 -0.17
N SER A 529 -32.17 8.42 0.38
CA SER A 529 -32.64 7.83 1.63
C SER A 529 -33.83 6.91 1.38
N GLN A 530 -34.01 5.92 2.25
CA GLN A 530 -35.18 5.05 2.20
C GLN A 530 -35.73 4.91 3.61
N PRO A 531 -36.76 5.68 3.97
CA PRO A 531 -37.35 5.60 5.30
C PRO A 531 -38.18 4.32 5.47
N LYS A 532 -38.33 3.88 6.71
CA LYS A 532 -39.31 2.86 7.07
C LYS A 532 -40.65 3.54 7.38
N ILE A 533 -41.75 3.04 6.81
CA ILE A 533 -43.11 3.55 7.09
C ILE A 533 -43.87 2.44 7.80
N SER A 534 -44.16 2.64 9.09
CA SER A 534 -44.73 1.58 9.94
C SER A 534 -43.84 0.32 9.95
N ASN A 535 -44.38 -0.84 9.59
CA ASN A 535 -43.66 -2.12 9.55
C ASN A 535 -43.15 -2.53 8.16
N VAL A 536 -43.34 -1.69 7.14
CA VAL A 536 -42.90 -1.95 5.76
C VAL A 536 -41.88 -0.92 5.31
N GLY A 537 -41.12 -1.27 4.27
CA GLY A 537 -40.23 -0.33 3.59
C GLY A 537 -41.01 0.73 2.83
N SER A 538 -40.28 1.73 2.32
CA SER A 538 -40.79 2.68 1.33
C SER A 538 -39.87 2.70 0.12
N LEU A 539 -40.30 3.36 -0.96
CA LEU A 539 -39.41 3.65 -2.09
C LEU A 539 -38.35 4.68 -1.67
N ALA A 540 -37.17 4.58 -2.26
CA ALA A 540 -36.11 5.55 -2.01
C ALA A 540 -36.50 6.96 -2.48
N VAL A 541 -36.09 7.97 -1.72
CA VAL A 541 -36.33 9.38 -1.95
C VAL A 541 -35.00 10.07 -2.26
N VAL A 542 -35.03 11.01 -3.19
CA VAL A 542 -33.88 11.82 -3.61
C VAL A 542 -34.06 13.25 -3.09
N GLU A 543 -33.07 13.75 -2.36
CA GLU A 543 -33.03 15.12 -1.83
C GLU A 543 -31.79 15.83 -2.36
N ASN A 544 -31.95 17.06 -2.89
CA ASN A 544 -30.81 17.87 -3.33
C ASN A 544 -30.05 18.43 -2.12
N LEU A 545 -28.84 17.93 -1.86
CA LEU A 545 -28.03 18.36 -0.73
C LEU A 545 -27.55 19.80 -0.89
N ASN A 546 -27.28 20.27 -2.11
CA ASN A 546 -26.88 21.66 -2.34
C ASN A 546 -27.98 22.63 -1.90
N ASP A 547 -29.26 22.30 -2.11
CA ASP A 547 -30.37 23.14 -1.68
C ASP A 547 -30.60 23.04 -0.16
N LEU A 548 -30.43 21.86 0.43
CA LEU A 548 -30.48 21.70 1.89
C LEU A 548 -29.35 22.46 2.60
N ILE A 549 -28.14 22.49 2.02
CA ILE A 549 -27.00 23.24 2.54
C ILE A 549 -27.29 24.75 2.58
N LYS A 550 -27.98 25.31 1.57
CA LYS A 550 -28.37 26.74 1.57
C LYS A 550 -29.24 27.14 2.75
N LEU A 551 -30.00 26.19 3.29
CA LEU A 551 -30.87 26.40 4.45
C LEU A 551 -30.14 26.19 5.78
N TYR A 552 -28.87 25.79 5.75
CA TYR A 552 -28.12 25.46 6.96
C TYR A 552 -27.73 26.70 7.77
N THR A 553 -28.12 26.69 9.04
CA THR A 553 -27.78 27.73 10.02
C THR A 553 -27.12 27.11 11.23
N SER A 554 -26.14 27.82 11.80
CA SER A 554 -25.38 27.40 12.97
C SER A 554 -25.13 28.59 13.89
N ASP A 555 -25.16 28.31 15.19
CA ASP A 555 -24.76 29.20 16.28
C ASP A 555 -23.24 29.45 16.33
N ILE A 556 -22.45 28.70 15.57
CA ILE A 556 -20.99 28.81 15.53
C ILE A 556 -20.57 29.75 14.39
N ALA A 557 -19.82 30.80 14.74
CA ALA A 557 -19.37 31.82 13.80
C ALA A 557 -18.57 31.21 12.63
N GLY A 558 -19.03 31.49 11.41
CA GLY A 558 -18.43 30.99 10.16
C GLY A 558 -18.85 29.58 9.76
N ASN A 559 -19.74 28.91 10.51
CA ASN A 559 -20.21 27.55 10.21
C ASN A 559 -21.55 27.51 9.44
N SER A 560 -22.27 28.64 9.36
CA SER A 560 -23.49 28.75 8.55
C SER A 560 -23.16 28.84 7.06
N TYR A 561 -24.17 28.55 6.22
CA TYR A 561 -24.09 28.80 4.78
C TYR A 561 -23.77 30.26 4.47
N ASN A 562 -22.90 30.46 3.48
CA ASN A 562 -22.53 31.75 2.93
C ASN A 562 -22.44 31.62 1.41
N GLU A 563 -23.27 32.36 0.66
CA GLU A 563 -23.34 32.26 -0.81
C GLU A 563 -21.99 32.49 -1.50
N GLU A 564 -21.17 33.42 -1.01
CA GLU A 564 -19.86 33.73 -1.60
C GLU A 564 -18.89 32.54 -1.49
N ASP A 565 -18.88 31.88 -0.33
CA ASP A 565 -17.95 30.78 -0.04
C ASP A 565 -18.49 29.42 -0.52
N ASP A 566 -19.80 29.20 -0.40
CA ASP A 566 -20.49 27.91 -0.51
C ASP A 566 -21.28 27.74 -1.82
N SER A 567 -21.15 28.67 -2.78
CA SER A 567 -21.74 28.53 -4.13
C SER A 567 -21.30 27.27 -4.87
N ARG A 568 -20.10 26.76 -4.56
CA ARG A 568 -19.57 25.48 -5.04
C ARG A 568 -19.13 24.61 -3.87
N ILE A 569 -19.68 23.40 -3.83
CA ILE A 569 -19.35 22.34 -2.87
C ILE A 569 -18.41 21.36 -3.55
N ILE A 570 -17.35 20.93 -2.86
CA ILE A 570 -16.36 19.98 -3.40
C ILE A 570 -16.41 18.61 -2.73
N SER A 571 -16.92 18.53 -1.50
CA SER A 571 -17.14 17.27 -0.78
C SER A 571 -18.33 17.41 0.16
N VAL A 572 -19.11 16.34 0.31
CA VAL A 572 -20.23 16.28 1.27
C VAL A 572 -20.32 14.88 1.84
N ASP A 573 -20.74 14.77 3.11
CA ASP A 573 -21.19 13.51 3.70
C ASP A 573 -22.36 13.76 4.66
N ILE A 574 -23.07 12.70 4.99
CA ILE A 574 -24.26 12.72 5.84
C ILE A 574 -23.81 12.41 7.28
N SER A 575 -23.93 13.40 8.14
CA SER A 575 -23.56 13.30 9.55
C SER A 575 -24.79 13.22 10.44
N SER A 576 -24.58 13.32 11.75
CA SER A 576 -25.63 13.33 12.75
C SER A 576 -25.78 14.73 13.34
N LYS A 577 -27.02 15.14 13.59
CA LYS A 577 -27.29 16.43 14.25
C LYS A 577 -27.01 16.35 15.74
N SER A 578 -26.62 17.48 16.32
CA SER A 578 -26.52 17.64 17.77
C SER A 578 -27.87 18.06 18.37
N PRO A 579 -28.30 17.53 19.54
CA PRO A 579 -27.63 16.51 20.34
C PRO A 579 -27.60 15.15 19.62
N ILE A 580 -26.50 14.42 19.77
CA ILE A 580 -26.24 13.20 18.99
C ILE A 580 -27.03 12.05 19.62
N SER A 581 -28.05 11.57 18.91
CA SER A 581 -28.93 10.49 19.35
C SER A 581 -29.40 9.63 18.19
N GLU A 582 -29.99 8.46 18.47
CA GLU A 582 -30.56 7.58 17.43
C GLU A 582 -31.54 8.28 16.50
N ASP A 583 -32.36 9.17 17.06
CA ASP A 583 -33.31 9.97 16.30
C ASP A 583 -32.63 11.02 15.43
N ASN A 584 -31.38 11.41 15.71
CA ASN A 584 -30.64 12.43 14.97
C ASN A 584 -29.54 11.84 14.07
N TYR A 585 -29.36 10.52 14.07
CA TYR A 585 -28.40 9.85 13.21
C TYR A 585 -28.75 10.01 11.73
N ALA A 586 -27.73 10.30 10.92
CA ALA A 586 -27.86 10.54 9.48
C ALA A 586 -28.84 11.67 9.09
N LYS A 587 -29.14 12.60 10.01
CA LYS A 587 -29.97 13.79 9.75
C LYS A 587 -29.16 15.09 9.58
N GLY A 588 -27.87 15.04 9.82
CA GLY A 588 -26.95 16.16 9.66
C GLY A 588 -26.26 16.17 8.30
N ILE A 589 -25.64 17.30 7.97
CA ILE A 589 -24.85 17.46 6.75
C ILE A 589 -23.52 18.09 7.11
N VAL A 590 -22.44 17.54 6.57
CA VAL A 590 -21.11 18.13 6.64
C VAL A 590 -20.59 18.33 5.22
N TRP A 591 -19.97 19.47 4.93
CA TRP A 591 -19.46 19.76 3.59
C TRP A 591 -18.16 20.54 3.60
N VAL A 592 -17.46 20.45 2.47
CA VAL A 592 -16.30 21.27 2.13
C VAL A 592 -16.65 22.13 0.92
N ASN A 593 -16.40 23.43 1.03
CA ASN A 593 -16.67 24.38 -0.04
C ASN A 593 -15.46 24.67 -0.93
N SER A 594 -15.66 25.48 -1.97
CA SER A 594 -14.62 25.85 -2.93
C SER A 594 -13.44 26.65 -2.36
N LYS A 595 -13.60 27.28 -1.18
CA LYS A 595 -12.51 27.91 -0.43
C LYS A 595 -11.79 26.94 0.52
N ASN A 596 -12.05 25.64 0.38
CA ASN A 596 -11.49 24.55 1.18
C ASN A 596 -11.83 24.67 2.67
N GLN A 597 -13.01 25.20 3.01
CA GLN A 597 -13.47 25.31 4.39
C GLN A 597 -14.44 24.17 4.73
N LEU A 598 -14.27 23.57 5.91
CA LEU A 598 -15.19 22.59 6.46
C LEU A 598 -16.33 23.30 7.22
N LYS A 599 -17.57 22.96 6.89
CA LYS A 599 -18.79 23.52 7.49
C LYS A 599 -19.81 22.42 7.78
N GLY A 600 -20.79 22.74 8.62
CA GLY A 600 -21.94 21.88 8.91
C GLY A 600 -21.88 21.16 10.26
N ASP A 601 -22.52 20.00 10.33
CA ASP A 601 -22.72 19.20 11.54
C ASP A 601 -21.52 18.26 11.78
N TYR A 602 -20.31 18.82 11.95
CA TYR A 602 -19.08 18.06 12.21
C TYR A 602 -18.66 17.98 13.69
N PHE A 603 -19.45 18.59 14.57
CA PHE A 603 -19.18 18.60 16.00
C PHE A 603 -19.70 17.34 16.68
N THR A 604 -18.97 16.90 17.71
CA THR A 604 -19.45 16.03 18.78
C THR A 604 -19.86 16.89 19.98
N GLU A 605 -20.57 16.32 20.95
CA GLU A 605 -20.93 17.06 22.17
C GLU A 605 -19.70 17.55 22.94
N GLN A 606 -18.59 16.81 22.86
CA GLN A 606 -17.34 17.11 23.56
C GLN A 606 -16.55 18.24 22.90
N ASN A 607 -16.55 18.32 21.57
CA ASN A 607 -15.72 19.29 20.84
C ASN A 607 -16.47 20.55 20.40
N LYS A 608 -17.81 20.58 20.54
CA LYS A 608 -18.64 21.73 20.12
C LYS A 608 -18.20 23.03 20.80
N THR A 609 -17.78 22.97 22.06
CA THR A 609 -17.37 24.15 22.84
C THR A 609 -15.86 24.28 23.00
N ASP A 610 -15.06 23.39 22.42
CA ASP A 610 -13.60 23.40 22.53
C ASP A 610 -12.97 24.45 21.59
N PRO A 611 -12.36 25.54 22.13
CA PRO A 611 -11.75 26.57 21.31
C PRO A 611 -10.52 26.07 20.53
N ILE A 612 -9.81 25.06 21.04
CA ILE A 612 -8.63 24.49 20.36
C ILE A 612 -9.10 23.76 19.10
N PHE A 613 -10.09 22.87 19.24
CA PHE A 613 -10.68 22.16 18.11
C PHE A 613 -11.26 23.13 17.07
N GLN A 614 -12.09 24.08 17.47
CA GLN A 614 -12.68 25.05 16.54
C GLN A 614 -11.61 25.86 15.79
N ASN A 615 -10.56 26.31 16.48
CA ASN A 615 -9.48 27.06 15.86
C ASN A 615 -8.62 26.20 14.91
N ALA A 616 -8.41 24.93 15.24
CA ALA A 616 -7.67 24.00 14.41
C ALA A 616 -8.43 23.69 13.11
N ILE A 617 -9.69 23.29 13.21
CA ILE A 617 -10.54 22.94 12.05
C ILE A 617 -10.65 24.11 11.07
N LYS A 618 -10.81 25.36 11.55
CA LYS A 618 -10.90 26.56 10.71
C LYS A 618 -9.61 26.88 9.94
N LYS A 619 -8.45 26.46 10.45
CA LYS A 619 -7.14 26.70 9.81
C LYS A 619 -6.81 25.67 8.74
N ILE A 620 -7.31 24.45 8.87
CA ILE A 620 -7.08 23.39 7.90
C ILE A 620 -7.86 23.70 6.62
N LYS A 621 -7.20 23.51 5.47
CA LYS A 621 -7.80 23.69 4.14
C LYS A 621 -8.15 22.33 3.58
N TRP A 622 -9.43 21.99 3.59
CA TRP A 622 -9.95 20.66 3.31
C TRP A 622 -10.20 20.43 1.83
N THR A 623 -9.98 19.21 1.35
CA THR A 623 -10.38 18.75 0.01
C THR A 623 -11.50 17.71 0.08
N MET A 624 -11.55 16.93 1.17
CA MET A 624 -12.51 15.86 1.36
C MET A 624 -12.87 15.68 2.83
N ILE A 625 -14.10 15.26 3.10
CA ILE A 625 -14.58 14.85 4.42
C ILE A 625 -15.45 13.59 4.29
N ARG A 626 -15.31 12.65 5.24
CA ARG A 626 -16.13 11.44 5.34
C ARG A 626 -16.56 11.16 6.78
N VAL A 627 -17.80 10.72 6.94
CA VAL A 627 -18.38 10.26 8.21
C VAL A 627 -18.24 8.74 8.28
N ILE A 628 -17.45 8.26 9.23
CA ILE A 628 -17.10 6.85 9.36
C ILE A 628 -17.80 6.17 10.55
N GLU A 629 -18.45 6.93 11.43
CA GLU A 629 -19.21 6.44 12.59
C GLU A 629 -20.45 7.33 12.86
N ASP A 630 -21.53 6.76 13.42
CA ASP A 630 -22.85 7.42 13.55
C ASP A 630 -22.83 8.59 14.54
N LYS A 631 -21.90 8.60 15.52
CA LYS A 631 -21.74 9.69 16.50
C LYS A 631 -20.75 10.74 16.03
N ASN A 632 -20.72 11.01 14.72
CA ASN A 632 -19.82 11.97 14.10
C ASN A 632 -18.33 11.63 14.29
N GLY A 633 -17.99 10.34 14.24
CA GLY A 633 -16.62 9.93 13.94
C GLY A 633 -16.32 10.27 12.47
N MET A 634 -15.34 11.15 12.24
CA MET A 634 -15.07 11.72 10.92
C MET A 634 -13.59 11.67 10.57
N CYS A 635 -13.30 11.58 9.28
CA CYS A 635 -11.97 11.71 8.70
C CYS A 635 -12.02 12.62 7.47
N GLY A 636 -11.11 13.60 7.40
CA GLY A 636 -10.96 14.48 6.25
C GLY A 636 -9.52 14.53 5.75
N ILE A 637 -9.35 14.97 4.51
CA ILE A 637 -8.06 15.17 3.85
C ILE A 637 -7.92 16.66 3.52
N ASP A 638 -6.74 17.23 3.76
CA ASP A 638 -6.42 18.63 3.43
C ASP A 638 -5.80 18.79 2.03
N VAL A 639 -5.55 20.03 1.62
CA VAL A 639 -4.90 20.38 0.33
C VAL A 639 -3.43 19.95 0.24
N ASN A 640 -2.83 19.58 1.38
CA ASN A 640 -1.46 19.05 1.45
C ASN A 640 -1.45 17.52 1.57
N TYR A 641 -2.59 16.86 1.32
CA TYR A 641 -2.74 15.41 1.42
C TYR A 641 -2.42 14.88 2.83
N GLN A 642 -2.79 15.62 3.87
CA GLN A 642 -2.75 15.19 5.27
C GLN A 642 -4.14 14.74 5.69
N MET A 643 -4.22 13.56 6.29
CA MET A 643 -5.48 13.02 6.81
C MET A 643 -5.62 13.35 8.29
N TYR A 644 -6.79 13.86 8.67
CA TYR A 644 -7.15 14.19 10.05
C TYR A 644 -8.44 13.47 10.41
N CYS A 645 -8.50 12.88 11.60
CA CYS A 645 -9.70 12.23 12.08
C CYS A 645 -10.03 12.64 13.53
N TRP A 646 -11.31 12.67 13.87
CA TRP A 646 -11.80 13.00 15.22
C TRP A 646 -13.11 12.28 15.54
N GLY A 647 -13.48 12.29 16.82
CA GLY A 647 -14.59 11.50 17.36
C GLY A 647 -14.16 10.09 17.77
N ASP A 648 -15.13 9.19 17.94
CA ASP A 648 -14.88 7.82 18.39
C ASP A 648 -14.31 6.96 17.24
N MET A 649 -12.99 6.78 17.21
CA MET A 649 -12.26 5.99 16.19
C MET A 649 -12.08 4.51 16.56
N THR A 650 -12.80 4.06 17.58
CA THR A 650 -12.75 2.70 18.12
C THR A 650 -14.13 2.07 18.06
N PHE A 651 -14.19 0.76 17.81
CA PHE A 651 -15.43 0.01 17.87
C PHE A 651 -15.32 -1.12 18.88
N TYR A 652 -16.33 -1.23 19.72
CA TYR A 652 -16.46 -2.28 20.71
C TYR A 652 -17.67 -3.17 20.40
N GLY A 653 -17.41 -4.45 20.19
CA GLY A 653 -18.40 -5.48 19.84
C GLY A 653 -19.12 -6.12 21.02
N GLY A 654 -19.00 -5.56 22.24
CA GLY A 654 -19.69 -6.08 23.41
C GLY A 654 -19.13 -7.41 23.93
N SER A 655 -19.98 -8.43 24.01
CA SER A 655 -19.59 -9.80 24.38
C SER A 655 -18.74 -10.49 23.31
N ASN A 656 -18.74 -9.97 22.08
CA ASN A 656 -18.06 -10.56 20.94
C ASN A 656 -16.71 -9.90 20.69
N ASP A 657 -15.65 -10.48 21.27
CA ASP A 657 -14.29 -9.92 21.22
C ASP A 657 -13.71 -9.86 19.80
N ALA A 658 -14.28 -10.59 18.83
CA ALA A 658 -13.90 -10.48 17.43
C ALA A 658 -14.39 -9.18 16.78
N GLY A 659 -15.35 -8.45 17.38
CA GLY A 659 -15.79 -7.15 16.88
C GLY A 659 -14.85 -6.00 17.26
N ASN A 660 -14.08 -6.14 18.34
CA ASN A 660 -13.28 -5.07 18.94
C ASN A 660 -12.13 -4.63 18.03
N THR A 661 -12.06 -3.35 17.65
CA THR A 661 -10.98 -2.86 16.77
C THR A 661 -10.82 -1.33 16.79
N PHE A 662 -9.70 -0.85 16.26
CA PHE A 662 -9.52 0.52 15.81
C PHE A 662 -9.98 0.64 14.35
N MET A 663 -10.69 1.72 14.02
CA MET A 663 -11.12 2.00 12.65
C MET A 663 -9.95 2.54 11.80
N LEU A 664 -8.96 3.16 12.45
CA LEU A 664 -7.80 3.76 11.83
C LEU A 664 -6.51 3.02 12.20
N PRO A 665 -5.47 3.07 11.36
CA PRO A 665 -4.14 2.69 11.78
C PRO A 665 -3.58 3.67 12.82
N VAL A 666 -2.92 3.16 13.85
CA VAL A 666 -2.25 3.92 14.91
C VAL A 666 -0.75 3.89 14.63
N PHE A 667 -0.22 5.01 14.14
CA PHE A 667 1.21 5.21 13.92
C PHE A 667 1.82 5.88 15.14
N MET A 668 2.95 5.34 15.63
CA MET A 668 3.70 5.88 16.77
C MET A 668 2.95 5.79 18.10
N SER A 669 3.16 4.68 18.82
CA SER A 669 3.11 4.75 20.28
C SER A 669 4.55 4.70 20.78
N ASN A 670 4.97 5.67 21.60
CA ASN A 670 6.23 5.64 22.36
C ASN A 670 6.26 4.50 23.42
N LEU A 671 5.31 3.56 23.32
CA LEU A 671 5.06 2.46 24.24
C LEU A 671 5.52 1.12 23.63
N HIS A 672 6.29 1.13 22.54
CA HIS A 672 6.84 -0.10 21.97
C HIS A 672 7.79 -0.76 22.98
N ASP A 673 7.37 -1.89 23.52
CA ASP A 673 8.18 -2.72 24.42
C ASP A 673 8.97 -3.73 23.58
N GLU A 674 10.28 -3.53 23.44
CA GLU A 674 11.15 -4.41 22.62
C GLU A 674 11.16 -5.88 23.10
N ALA A 675 10.75 -6.14 24.34
CA ALA A 675 10.67 -7.49 24.88
C ALA A 675 9.30 -8.17 24.62
N LYS A 676 8.33 -7.46 24.04
CA LYS A 676 6.97 -7.98 23.79
C LYS A 676 6.50 -7.70 22.37
N ASP A 677 5.70 -8.60 21.82
CA ASP A 677 5.11 -8.43 20.49
C ASP A 677 3.73 -7.73 20.54
N PHE A 678 3.37 -7.11 21.66
CA PHE A 678 2.03 -6.54 21.86
C PHE A 678 1.93 -5.46 22.95
N LEU A 679 0.82 -4.73 22.93
CA LEU A 679 0.34 -3.77 23.94
C LEU A 679 -1.08 -4.13 24.39
N PHE A 680 -1.40 -3.80 25.64
CA PHE A 680 -2.76 -3.81 26.15
C PHE A 680 -3.40 -2.44 26.02
N VAL A 681 -4.67 -2.42 25.61
CA VAL A 681 -5.52 -1.23 25.68
C VAL A 681 -6.76 -1.56 26.47
N GLU A 682 -7.06 -0.77 27.49
CA GLU A 682 -8.24 -0.96 28.33
C GLU A 682 -9.41 -0.16 27.76
N GLY A 683 -10.54 -0.83 27.55
CA GLY A 683 -11.84 -0.16 27.45
C GLY A 683 -12.33 0.24 28.84
N GLY A 684 -12.68 1.51 29.04
CA GLY A 684 -13.42 2.01 30.19
C GLY A 684 -14.92 1.82 30.04
N ILE A 685 -15.57 1.66 31.18
CA ILE A 685 -17.03 1.64 31.31
C ILE A 685 -17.55 3.08 31.36
N VAL A 686 -18.46 3.41 30.46
CA VAL A 686 -19.38 4.55 30.64
C VAL A 686 -20.79 3.94 30.62
N ASP A 687 -21.58 4.19 31.67
CA ASP A 687 -22.97 3.72 31.81
C ASP A 687 -23.17 2.18 31.77
N GLY A 688 -22.25 1.42 32.38
CA GLY A 688 -22.36 -0.05 32.43
C GLY A 688 -22.02 -0.76 31.12
N VAL A 689 -21.58 -0.03 30.10
CA VAL A 689 -21.11 -0.55 28.81
C VAL A 689 -19.66 -0.07 28.59
N SER A 690 -18.74 -0.99 28.31
CA SER A 690 -17.38 -0.63 27.91
C SER A 690 -17.42 0.05 26.54
N SER A 691 -16.97 1.30 26.41
CA SER A 691 -17.11 2.05 25.14
C SER A 691 -15.89 2.88 24.72
N MET A 692 -15.07 3.35 25.65
CA MET A 692 -13.93 4.24 25.33
C MET A 692 -12.61 3.66 25.81
N VAL A 693 -11.55 3.76 25.01
CA VAL A 693 -10.20 3.42 25.47
C VAL A 693 -9.79 4.36 26.60
N THR A 694 -9.51 3.85 27.80
CA THR A 694 -9.10 4.68 28.95
C THR A 694 -7.62 4.64 29.25
N THR A 695 -6.93 3.58 28.84
CA THR A 695 -5.57 3.29 29.33
C THR A 695 -4.83 2.39 28.36
N MET A 696 -3.52 2.61 28.17
CA MET A 696 -2.63 1.75 27.37
C MET A 696 -1.45 1.32 28.24
N THR A 697 -1.15 0.02 28.31
CA THR A 697 -0.07 -0.53 29.13
C THR A 697 0.67 -1.67 28.41
N SER A 698 1.95 -1.87 28.73
CA SER A 698 2.73 -3.04 28.28
C SER A 698 2.83 -4.14 29.34
N GLY A 699 2.30 -3.95 30.55
CA GLY A 699 2.37 -4.88 31.68
C GLY A 699 1.27 -5.96 31.68
N ASP A 700 1.38 -6.96 32.55
CA ASP A 700 0.37 -8.03 32.65
C ASP A 700 -0.95 -7.56 33.23
N TRP A 701 -2.04 -8.15 32.72
CA TRP A 701 -3.40 -7.85 33.15
C TRP A 701 -3.64 -8.34 34.59
N THR A 702 -3.83 -7.41 35.52
CA THR A 702 -4.34 -7.72 36.86
C THR A 702 -5.86 -7.78 36.79
N THR A 703 -6.39 -8.99 36.89
CA THR A 703 -7.82 -9.35 36.83
C THR A 703 -8.72 -8.44 37.68
N SER A 704 -9.35 -7.45 37.07
CA SER A 704 -10.67 -6.99 37.50
C SER A 704 -11.59 -7.07 36.29
N ASN A 705 -12.51 -8.03 36.31
CA ASN A 705 -13.41 -8.48 35.22
C ASN A 705 -14.33 -7.41 34.61
N THR A 706 -14.15 -6.13 34.95
CA THR A 706 -15.00 -5.03 34.50
C THR A 706 -14.47 -4.33 33.25
N LYS A 707 -13.19 -4.45 32.90
CA LYS A 707 -12.60 -3.84 31.70
C LYS A 707 -12.05 -4.91 30.77
N LYS A 708 -12.66 -5.08 29.59
CA LYS A 708 -12.18 -6.05 28.59
C LYS A 708 -11.00 -5.44 27.81
N PRO A 709 -9.83 -6.10 27.76
CA PRO A 709 -8.67 -5.57 27.06
C PRO A 709 -8.78 -5.75 25.54
N PHE A 710 -8.29 -4.77 24.78
CA PHE A 710 -7.83 -4.97 23.41
C PHE A 710 -6.36 -5.39 23.47
N PHE A 711 -5.99 -6.38 22.66
CA PHE A 711 -4.61 -6.81 22.50
C PHE A 711 -4.09 -6.23 21.20
N MET A 712 -3.28 -5.18 21.25
CA MET A 712 -2.65 -4.64 20.05
C MET A 712 -1.38 -5.42 19.76
N LYS A 713 -1.33 -6.16 18.65
CA LYS A 713 -0.11 -6.89 18.28
C LYS A 713 0.74 -6.07 17.30
N TYR A 714 2.04 -6.01 17.57
CA TYR A 714 3.03 -5.47 16.64
C TYR A 714 3.43 -6.54 15.62
N PRO A 715 3.25 -6.32 14.32
CA PRO A 715 3.74 -7.25 13.32
C PRO A 715 5.27 -7.22 13.29
N THR A 716 5.88 -8.39 13.15
CA THR A 716 7.33 -8.58 13.03
C THR A 716 7.93 -8.03 11.72
N TYR A 717 7.08 -7.60 10.79
CA TYR A 717 7.51 -6.97 9.54
C TYR A 717 6.58 -5.82 9.18
N ILE A 718 7.16 -4.63 9.09
CA ILE A 718 6.56 -3.43 8.55
C ILE A 718 7.33 -3.11 7.26
N GLY A 719 6.78 -3.48 6.11
CA GLY A 719 7.44 -3.29 4.82
C GLY A 719 7.56 -1.80 4.44
N GLY A 720 8.68 -1.43 3.82
CA GLY A 720 9.04 -0.06 3.42
C GLY A 720 7.92 0.71 2.72
N PHE A 721 7.67 1.91 3.24
CA PHE A 721 6.53 2.75 2.91
C PHE A 721 6.91 3.87 1.93
N ASN A 722 6.12 4.04 0.88
CA ASN A 722 6.02 5.30 0.13
C ASN A 722 4.52 5.63 0.08
N TYR A 723 4.08 6.55 0.95
CA TYR A 723 2.69 7.02 0.95
C TYR A 723 2.54 8.26 0.06
N GLU A 724 1.36 8.42 -0.55
CA GLU A 724 0.94 9.69 -1.15
C GLU A 724 0.46 10.72 -0.10
N PHE A 725 0.29 10.29 1.16
CA PHE A 725 -0.29 11.07 2.27
C PHE A 725 0.53 10.94 3.56
N ILE A 726 0.50 11.97 4.42
CA ILE A 726 1.09 11.91 5.76
C ILE A 726 -0.06 11.75 6.79
N PHE A 727 -0.05 10.65 7.55
CA PHE A 727 -0.96 10.45 8.69
C PHE A 727 -0.55 11.37 9.84
N LYS A 728 -1.48 12.17 10.37
CA LYS A 728 -1.26 13.04 11.54
C LYS A 728 -2.29 12.81 12.62
#